data_AF-A0AA88W5R8-F1
#
_entry.id   AF-A0AA88W5R8-F1
#
_cell.length_a   1.000
_cell.length_b   1.000
_cell.length_c   1.000
_cell.angle_alpha   90.00
_cell.angle_beta   90.00
_cell.angle_gamma   90.00
#
_symmetry.space_group_name_H-M   'P 1'
#
loop_
_entity.id
_entity.type
_entity.pdbx_description
1 polymer ?
#
loop_
_entity_poly.entity_id
_entity_poly.type
_entity_poly.pdbx_seq_one_letter_code
_entity_poly.pdbx_strand_id
1 'polypeptide(L)'
;MITPEEVIKRSLDPLSAAVSRDGLAKTIYSRLFDWLVDKINISIGQDPNSKSLIGVLDIYGFESFKHNSFEQFCINFTNEKLQQHFNQHVFKMEQEEYTKEEIDWSYIEFVDNQDVLDLLEKKPGGIIVLLDEACMFPKSTHETFSNKLYQTFKNHKRFVKPKLSRTDFTISHYAGEVQYMSDQFLDKNKDYVVPEHQDLLGASKCSFVAGLFPPIPEETTKSSKFSSIGSRFKLQLQQLMETLNATEPHYIRCVKPNNLLKPAIFENVNIMQQLRCGGVLEAIRISCAGYPTRRPFFEFINRFGLLATEALEGNYDEKVACKKILEKKGLKGFQIGKTKVFLRAGQMAELDARRAEVLSNAAKTIQRRIRTHIAREQFVALRKATILVQALCRGWLACKLFERMKREAAAVKIETNIRRYQARKAYSKLRLSVLVLQTGIRAMDARKRFRFRKQTKAATKIQAQWRCHRASTFYKKLKRGSISKFLIYLHFPNLKMTLNSTTLQAARETGALKEAKDKLEKQLEELTWRLQLEKRLRTDLEEAKTQEVAKLQNSLEAMQNKVDESNALLVKEREAARKAIEEAPPVIKETQVIIEDTKKVESLAAEVDTLKHLLQSEKENSDDLGRKYAESQECSEERRKKLEETEKRVHQLQESMSRLEEKLTNLESENKVLRQQAVSIAPNKFLSGRSKSILQRGGDSGHLYGDAKIPLDLHSPSLNQRDLSEVEDKPQKSLNEKQQEHQELLIRCIAQHLGFAGSRPIAACIIYKCLLQWRSFEVERTSVFDRIIQTIGHAIESFRGTPQGVNLSFANGGLAGGVETLRQVEAKYPALLFKQQLTAYVEKIYGMIRDNLKKEISPLLGLCIQAPRTSRASLVKGSSRSVASTAAQQALIAHWQGIVKSLGDFLNTLKTNHVPPFLVRKVFTQIFSFINVQLFNSLLLRRECCSFSNGEYVKAGLAELEHWCYNATDEYAGSAWDELKHIRQAIGFLVIHQKPKKTLDEISHDLCPVLSIQQLYRISTMYWDDKYGTHSVSPDVISSMRVLMTEDSNNAVSSSFLLDDDSSIPFSVDDISKSMEQIDISDIEPPPLIREN
;
A
#
# COMPACT_ATOMS: atom_id res chain seq x y z
N MET A 1 25.70 54.79 62.30
CA MET A 1 26.91 55.42 61.76
C MET A 1 27.83 55.68 62.93
N ILE A 2 29.06 55.17 62.87
CA ILE A 2 30.03 55.30 63.97
C ILE A 2 30.89 56.54 63.68
N THR A 3 30.86 57.53 64.56
CA THR A 3 31.93 58.54 64.65
C THR A 3 32.95 58.06 65.70
N PRO A 4 34.16 58.64 65.79
CA PRO A 4 35.15 58.23 66.78
C PRO A 4 34.72 58.39 68.25
N GLU A 5 33.63 59.13 68.50
CA GLU A 5 33.21 59.56 69.85
C GLU A 5 31.78 59.09 70.20
N GLU A 6 30.87 58.88 69.23
CA GLU A 6 29.49 58.42 69.50
C GLU A 6 28.92 57.45 68.45
N VAL A 7 28.03 56.55 68.90
CA VAL A 7 27.30 55.60 68.04
C VAL A 7 25.95 56.21 67.63
N ILE A 8 25.96 56.96 66.52
CA ILE A 8 24.75 57.61 66.00
C ILE A 8 23.82 56.57 65.36
N LYS A 9 22.72 56.26 66.05
CA LYS A 9 21.62 55.42 65.55
C LYS A 9 20.74 56.23 64.59
N ARG A 10 20.55 55.72 63.37
CA ARG A 10 19.69 56.31 62.33
C ARG A 10 18.72 55.25 61.83
N SER A 11 17.43 55.55 61.81
CA SER A 11 16.41 54.69 61.20
C SER A 11 16.63 54.58 59.69
N LEU A 12 16.49 53.36 59.16
CA LEU A 12 16.40 53.12 57.72
C LEU A 12 15.02 53.54 57.21
N ASP A 13 14.95 54.00 55.96
CA ASP A 13 13.70 54.12 55.22
C ASP A 13 13.18 52.73 54.78
N PRO A 14 11.90 52.59 54.37
CA PRO A 14 11.34 51.29 54.01
C PRO A 14 12.04 50.56 52.86
N LEU A 15 12.65 51.28 51.91
CA LEU A 15 13.36 50.67 50.79
C LEU A 15 14.72 50.13 51.25
N SER A 16 15.47 50.93 51.99
CA SER A 16 16.75 50.53 52.59
C SER A 16 16.57 49.39 53.60
N ALA A 17 15.47 49.36 54.36
CA ALA A 17 15.11 48.26 55.25
C ALA A 17 14.81 46.96 54.49
N ALA A 18 14.11 47.03 53.34
CA ALA A 18 13.85 45.87 52.48
C ALA A 18 15.14 45.33 51.84
N VAL A 19 16.01 46.21 51.33
CA VAL A 19 17.33 45.83 50.80
C VAL A 19 18.20 45.18 51.87
N SER A 20 18.18 45.70 53.10
CA SER A 20 18.90 45.12 54.24
C SER A 20 18.40 43.71 54.59
N ARG A 21 17.07 43.52 54.70
CA ARG A 21 16.43 42.20 54.88
C ARG A 21 16.86 41.19 53.82
N ASP A 22 16.88 41.61 52.55
CA ASP A 22 17.21 40.73 51.43
C ASP A 22 18.72 40.42 51.37
N GLY A 23 19.57 41.34 51.83
CA GLY A 23 20.99 41.09 52.10
C GLY A 23 21.18 40.02 53.18
N LEU A 24 20.54 40.19 54.35
CA LEU A 24 20.57 39.22 55.45
C LEU A 24 20.21 37.79 54.99
N ALA A 25 19.12 37.66 54.22
CA ALA A 25 18.68 36.37 53.69
C ALA A 25 19.71 35.73 52.75
N LYS A 26 20.32 36.52 51.85
CA LYS A 26 21.38 36.05 50.94
C LYS A 26 22.64 35.61 51.69
N THR A 27 23.08 36.38 52.68
CA THR A 27 24.30 36.04 53.45
C THR A 27 24.09 34.75 54.25
N ILE A 28 22.92 34.57 54.90
CA ILE A 28 22.58 33.32 55.59
C ILE A 28 22.58 32.13 54.63
N TYR A 29 21.94 32.25 53.46
CA TYR A 29 21.88 31.17 52.48
C TYR A 29 23.28 30.81 51.94
N SER A 30 24.10 31.81 51.64
CA SER A 30 25.48 31.61 51.15
C SER A 30 26.35 30.87 52.17
N ARG A 31 26.36 31.33 53.45
CA ARG A 31 27.13 30.67 54.52
C ARG A 31 26.65 29.25 54.81
N LEU A 32 25.34 29.00 54.73
CA LEU A 32 24.76 27.67 54.86
C LEU A 32 25.18 26.75 53.71
N PHE A 33 25.24 27.27 52.49
CA PHE A 33 25.70 26.51 51.31
C PHE A 33 27.19 26.17 51.42
N ASP A 34 28.04 27.14 51.76
CA ASP A 34 29.49 26.93 52.01
C ASP A 34 29.70 25.80 53.05
N TRP A 35 28.99 25.87 54.18
CA TRP A 35 29.06 24.85 55.25
C TRP A 35 28.60 23.47 54.80
N LEU A 36 27.56 23.38 53.95
CA LEU A 36 27.10 22.10 53.39
C LEU A 36 28.16 21.50 52.46
N VAL A 37 28.81 22.32 51.62
CA VAL A 37 29.91 21.88 50.75
C VAL A 37 31.09 21.38 51.59
N ASP A 38 31.49 22.11 52.63
CA ASP A 38 32.56 21.67 53.55
C ASP A 38 32.21 20.35 54.25
N LYS A 39 30.96 20.17 54.69
CA LYS A 39 30.52 18.90 55.30
C LYS A 39 30.51 17.74 54.31
N ILE A 40 30.15 17.97 53.05
CA ILE A 40 30.24 16.95 51.99
C ILE A 40 31.71 16.60 51.72
N ASN A 41 32.59 17.59 51.58
CA ASN A 41 34.03 17.39 51.36
C ASN A 41 34.69 16.58 52.50
N ILE A 42 34.39 16.91 53.76
CA ILE A 42 34.86 16.16 54.93
C ILE A 42 34.31 14.71 54.95
N SER A 43 33.08 14.50 54.49
CA SER A 43 32.43 13.17 54.52
C SER A 43 32.86 12.25 53.37
N ILE A 44 33.20 12.80 52.21
CA ILE A 44 33.80 12.06 51.09
C ILE A 44 35.27 11.75 51.39
N GLY A 45 35.96 12.68 52.06
CA GLY A 45 37.38 12.61 52.37
C GLY A 45 38.26 13.06 51.20
N GLN A 46 39.49 13.45 51.51
CA GLN A 46 40.53 13.76 50.54
C GLN A 46 41.79 12.98 50.92
N ASP A 47 42.43 12.30 49.97
CA ASP A 47 43.78 11.78 50.14
C ASP A 47 44.80 12.83 49.66
N PRO A 48 45.54 13.49 50.57
CA PRO A 48 46.55 14.49 50.20
C PRO A 48 47.78 13.87 49.51
N ASN A 49 47.88 12.53 49.43
CA ASN A 49 49.01 11.82 48.82
C ASN A 49 48.72 11.33 47.39
N SER A 50 47.52 11.58 46.84
CA SER A 50 47.16 11.09 45.52
C SER A 50 48.07 11.68 44.43
N LYS A 51 48.60 10.80 43.57
CA LYS A 51 49.46 11.17 42.42
C LYS A 51 48.68 11.55 41.17
N SER A 52 47.35 11.45 41.19
CA SER A 52 46.50 11.69 40.02
C SER A 52 45.12 12.16 40.43
N LEU A 53 44.56 13.11 39.68
CA LEU A 53 43.26 13.71 39.91
C LEU A 53 42.47 13.70 38.60
N ILE A 54 41.20 13.32 38.66
CA ILE A 54 40.24 13.49 37.56
C ILE A 54 39.26 14.57 37.99
N GLY A 55 39.43 15.78 37.45
CA GLY A 55 38.50 16.89 37.67
C GLY A 55 37.31 16.82 36.72
N VAL A 56 36.09 16.92 37.25
CA VAL A 56 34.88 17.12 36.44
C VAL A 56 34.35 18.51 36.74
N LEU A 57 34.38 19.38 35.72
CA LEU A 57 33.89 20.76 35.82
C LEU A 57 32.52 20.86 35.15
N ASP A 58 31.46 20.91 35.95
CA ASP A 58 30.12 21.25 35.50
C ASP A 58 29.89 22.77 35.66
N ILE A 59 29.46 23.42 34.58
CA ILE A 59 29.28 24.87 34.49
C ILE A 59 28.17 25.26 33.50
N TYR A 60 27.55 26.42 33.75
CA TYR A 60 26.65 27.06 32.80
C TYR A 60 27.39 27.40 31.50
N GLY A 61 26.81 26.96 30.37
CA GLY A 61 27.24 27.40 29.04
C GLY A 61 26.92 28.88 28.78
N PHE A 62 27.37 29.39 27.63
CA PHE A 62 27.15 30.77 27.22
C PHE A 62 25.66 31.15 27.17
N GLU A 63 25.27 32.20 27.90
CA GLU A 63 23.88 32.67 28.02
C GLU A 63 23.63 33.92 27.16
N SER A 64 22.47 33.97 26.50
CA SER A 64 21.97 35.19 25.85
C SER A 64 20.45 35.19 25.86
N PHE A 65 19.88 36.05 26.69
CA PHE A 65 18.45 36.25 26.89
C PHE A 65 18.00 37.61 26.34
N LYS A 66 16.69 37.88 26.36
CA LYS A 66 16.11 39.20 25.99
C LYS A 66 16.58 40.33 26.91
N HIS A 67 16.91 40.01 28.16
CA HIS A 67 17.43 40.92 29.17
C HIS A 67 18.60 40.21 29.87
N ASN A 68 19.82 40.74 29.71
CA ASN A 68 21.02 40.17 30.31
C ASN A 68 21.53 41.14 31.38
N SER A 69 21.80 40.63 32.58
CA SER A 69 22.28 41.43 33.71
C SER A 69 23.70 40.99 34.13
N PHE A 70 24.13 41.39 35.32
CA PHE A 70 25.47 41.12 35.84
C PHE A 70 25.79 39.62 35.96
N GLU A 71 24.76 38.80 36.21
CA GLU A 71 24.86 37.33 36.29
C GLU A 71 25.28 36.72 34.94
N GLN A 72 24.59 37.07 33.85
CA GLN A 72 24.96 36.65 32.48
C GLN A 72 26.35 37.15 32.10
N PHE A 73 26.73 38.36 32.53
CA PHE A 73 28.06 38.92 32.28
C PHE A 73 29.16 38.07 32.93
N CYS A 74 28.97 37.61 34.18
CA CYS A 74 29.90 36.70 34.85
C CYS A 74 29.95 35.30 34.21
N ILE A 75 28.80 34.74 33.81
CA ILE A 75 28.72 33.44 33.11
C ILE A 75 29.44 33.51 31.75
N ASN A 76 29.21 34.57 30.99
CA ASN A 76 29.82 34.75 29.66
C ASN A 76 31.32 35.06 29.75
N PHE A 77 31.78 35.83 30.76
CA PHE A 77 33.22 35.99 31.05
C PHE A 77 33.90 34.64 31.35
N THR A 78 33.23 33.77 32.11
CA THR A 78 33.72 32.40 32.40
C THR A 78 33.83 31.55 31.13
N ASN A 79 32.80 31.58 30.29
CA ASN A 79 32.80 30.88 29.01
C ASN A 79 33.87 31.42 28.05
N GLU A 80 34.09 32.75 27.99
CA GLU A 80 35.16 33.38 27.21
C GLU A 80 36.55 32.90 27.65
N LYS A 81 36.78 32.77 28.97
CA LYS A 81 38.04 32.31 29.56
C LYS A 81 38.31 30.82 29.32
N LEU A 82 37.29 29.99 29.43
CA LEU A 82 37.37 28.56 29.12
C LEU A 82 37.49 28.30 27.60
N GLN A 83 36.88 29.14 26.77
CA GLN A 83 37.04 29.06 25.31
C GLN A 83 38.47 29.44 24.87
N GLN A 84 39.14 30.38 25.55
CA GLN A 84 40.56 30.67 25.32
C GLN A 84 41.43 29.43 25.60
N HIS A 85 41.23 28.77 26.75
CA HIS A 85 41.96 27.54 27.11
C HIS A 85 41.68 26.39 26.14
N PHE A 86 40.42 26.21 25.72
CA PHE A 86 40.05 25.27 24.66
C PHE A 86 40.80 25.55 23.36
N ASN A 87 40.80 26.81 22.88
CA ASN A 87 41.47 27.21 21.66
C ASN A 87 42.98 26.90 21.75
N GLN A 88 43.64 27.32 22.83
CA GLN A 88 45.08 27.10 23.05
C GLN A 88 45.43 25.60 23.13
N HIS A 89 44.66 24.80 23.86
CA HIS A 89 44.93 23.38 24.04
C HIS A 89 44.71 22.56 22.75
N VAL A 90 43.59 22.77 22.05
CA VAL A 90 43.31 22.10 20.77
C VAL A 90 44.37 22.46 19.72
N PHE A 91 44.78 23.73 19.68
CA PHE A 91 45.83 24.20 18.77
C PHE A 91 47.20 23.57 19.10
N LYS A 92 47.56 23.45 20.38
CA LYS A 92 48.79 22.79 20.83
C LYS A 92 48.81 21.30 20.42
N MET A 93 47.74 20.55 20.66
CA MET A 93 47.67 19.13 20.26
C MET A 93 47.76 18.93 18.75
N GLU A 94 47.15 19.81 17.94
CA GLU A 94 47.29 19.80 16.49
C GLU A 94 48.76 19.98 16.06
N GLN A 95 49.45 20.97 16.62
CA GLN A 95 50.87 21.23 16.31
C GLN A 95 51.77 20.07 16.73
N GLU A 96 51.54 19.48 17.91
CA GLU A 96 52.33 18.34 18.42
C GLU A 96 52.19 17.11 17.51
N GLU A 97 50.98 16.78 17.04
CA GLU A 97 50.77 15.67 16.09
C GLU A 97 51.37 15.95 14.70
N TYR A 98 51.25 17.17 14.14
CA TYR A 98 51.90 17.50 12.86
C TYR A 98 53.43 17.52 12.94
N THR A 99 53.99 17.95 14.08
CA THR A 99 55.44 17.97 14.33
C THR A 99 55.98 16.55 14.48
N LYS A 100 55.29 15.71 15.26
CA LYS A 100 55.61 14.29 15.46
C LYS A 100 55.63 13.50 14.15
N GLU A 101 54.67 13.75 13.27
CA GLU A 101 54.53 13.10 11.96
C GLU A 101 55.41 13.72 10.85
N GLU A 102 56.20 14.78 11.12
CA GLU A 102 57.04 15.49 10.14
C GLU A 102 56.29 15.95 8.88
N ILE A 103 55.22 16.72 9.13
CA ILE A 103 54.34 17.29 8.09
C ILE A 103 54.73 18.74 7.82
N ASP A 104 54.63 19.18 6.57
CA ASP A 104 54.83 20.58 6.18
C ASP A 104 53.57 21.39 6.54
N TRP A 105 53.56 21.92 7.77
CA TRP A 105 52.46 22.72 8.30
C TRP A 105 52.89 24.17 8.52
N SER A 106 52.16 25.10 7.89
CA SER A 106 52.21 26.52 8.21
C SER A 106 51.42 26.81 9.48
N TYR A 107 51.85 27.79 10.28
CA TYR A 107 51.05 28.30 11.40
C TYR A 107 49.63 28.66 10.94
N ILE A 108 48.62 28.04 11.55
CA ILE A 108 47.21 28.30 11.22
C ILE A 108 46.76 29.54 11.98
N GLU A 109 46.56 30.65 11.28
CA GLU A 109 46.05 31.88 11.87
C GLU A 109 44.63 31.66 12.41
N PHE A 110 44.46 31.77 13.74
CA PHE A 110 43.19 31.58 14.43
C PHE A 110 42.71 32.90 15.07
N VAL A 111 41.40 33.00 15.31
CA VAL A 111 40.82 34.16 16.00
C VAL A 111 40.97 33.96 17.51
N ASP A 112 42.04 34.50 18.08
CA ASP A 112 42.18 34.64 19.53
C ASP A 112 41.10 35.57 20.08
N ASN A 113 40.61 35.26 21.28
CA ASN A 113 39.62 36.03 22.03
C ASN A 113 40.22 36.79 23.23
N GLN A 114 41.55 36.83 23.34
CA GLN A 114 42.26 37.71 24.27
C GLN A 114 41.82 39.19 24.16
N ASP A 115 41.34 39.65 22.98
CA ASP A 115 40.84 41.02 22.81
C ASP A 115 39.49 41.29 23.51
N VAL A 116 38.65 40.25 23.68
CA VAL A 116 37.43 40.32 24.50
C VAL A 116 37.78 40.17 25.99
N LEU A 117 38.73 39.31 26.34
CA LEU A 117 39.19 39.14 27.72
C LEU A 117 39.84 40.42 28.26
N ASP A 118 40.73 41.06 27.48
CA ASP A 118 41.32 42.36 27.81
C ASP A 118 40.25 43.43 28.09
N LEU A 119 39.20 43.51 27.25
CA LEU A 119 38.06 44.42 27.45
C LEU A 119 37.37 44.16 28.79
N LEU A 120 37.20 42.90 29.19
CA LEU A 120 36.51 42.53 30.43
C LEU A 120 37.37 42.76 31.68
N GLU A 121 38.65 42.34 31.65
CA GLU A 121 39.40 42.04 32.89
C GLU A 121 40.71 42.82 33.10
N LYS A 122 41.18 43.59 32.11
CA LYS A 122 42.51 44.24 32.13
C LYS A 122 42.63 45.32 33.21
N LYS A 123 43.80 45.37 33.87
CA LYS A 123 44.14 46.41 34.85
C LYS A 123 45.27 47.29 34.30
N PRO A 124 45.11 48.64 34.23
CA PRO A 124 43.88 49.39 34.41
C PRO A 124 42.92 49.27 33.21
N GLY A 125 41.65 49.67 33.39
CA GLY A 125 40.76 50.06 32.30
C GLY A 125 39.77 49.02 31.76
N GLY A 126 39.78 47.75 32.20
CA GLY A 126 38.77 46.75 31.83
C GLY A 126 37.41 46.98 32.52
N ILE A 127 36.33 46.42 31.97
CA ILE A 127 34.94 46.65 32.43
C ILE A 127 34.76 46.35 33.92
N ILE A 128 35.30 45.24 34.44
CA ILE A 128 35.22 44.88 35.87
C ILE A 128 35.89 45.95 36.75
N VAL A 129 37.03 46.49 36.31
CA VAL A 129 37.78 47.52 37.05
C VAL A 129 37.00 48.85 37.07
N LEU A 130 36.41 49.22 35.94
CA LEU A 130 35.56 50.43 35.83
C LEU A 130 34.28 50.30 36.66
N LEU A 131 33.74 49.09 36.81
CA LEU A 131 32.59 48.78 37.66
C LEU A 131 32.96 48.89 39.14
N ASP A 132 34.10 48.35 39.56
CA ASP A 132 34.62 48.44 40.93
C ASP A 132 34.91 49.90 41.32
N GLU A 133 35.56 50.67 40.44
CA GLU A 133 35.73 52.12 40.59
C GLU A 133 34.39 52.84 40.72
N ALA A 134 33.40 52.50 39.89
CA ALA A 134 32.07 53.10 39.95
C ALA A 134 31.31 52.74 41.25
N CYS A 135 31.51 51.53 41.79
CA CYS A 135 30.92 51.13 43.07
C CYS A 135 31.48 51.91 44.26
N MET A 136 32.75 52.35 44.17
CA MET A 136 33.43 53.13 45.21
C MET A 136 32.99 54.59 45.32
N PHE A 137 32.32 55.15 44.31
CA PHE A 137 31.85 56.54 44.34
C PHE A 137 30.38 56.62 44.82
N PRO A 138 30.06 57.21 45.99
CA PRO A 138 28.70 57.19 46.55
C PRO A 138 27.61 57.91 45.73
N LYS A 139 28.00 58.66 44.69
CA LYS A 139 27.09 59.37 43.76
C LYS A 139 27.01 58.70 42.37
N SER A 140 27.64 57.54 42.17
CA SER A 140 27.64 56.85 40.89
C SER A 140 26.32 56.08 40.68
N THR A 141 25.69 56.33 39.54
CA THR A 141 24.51 55.59 39.04
C THR A 141 24.89 54.69 37.85
N HIS A 142 24.01 53.75 37.51
CA HIS A 142 24.14 52.91 36.32
C HIS A 142 24.31 53.76 35.03
N GLU A 143 23.63 54.91 34.91
CA GLU A 143 23.84 55.87 33.82
C GLU A 143 25.28 56.43 33.80
N THR A 144 25.83 56.81 34.95
CA THR A 144 27.21 57.34 35.01
C THR A 144 28.24 56.27 34.67
N PHE A 145 28.00 55.02 35.10
CA PHE A 145 28.83 53.87 34.75
C PHE A 145 28.82 53.62 33.24
N SER A 146 27.64 53.53 32.60
CA SER A 146 27.53 53.32 31.15
C SER A 146 28.14 54.46 30.34
N ASN A 147 27.98 55.72 30.78
CA ASN A 147 28.65 56.84 30.14
C ASN A 147 30.18 56.77 30.25
N LYS A 148 30.73 56.27 31.37
CA LYS A 148 32.15 55.97 31.51
C LYS A 148 32.61 54.88 30.55
N LEU A 149 31.85 53.76 30.44
CA LEU A 149 32.12 52.70 29.45
C LEU A 149 32.13 53.24 28.01
N TYR A 150 31.14 54.04 27.63
CA TYR A 150 31.05 54.64 26.28
C TYR A 150 32.22 55.59 25.98
N GLN A 151 32.78 56.26 26.98
CA GLN A 151 33.94 57.14 26.82
C GLN A 151 35.24 56.33 26.70
N THR A 152 35.46 55.34 27.56
CA THR A 152 36.67 54.50 27.56
C THR A 152 36.77 53.61 26.32
N PHE A 153 35.66 53.01 25.87
CA PHE A 153 35.67 51.97 24.82
C PHE A 153 35.14 52.43 23.46
N LYS A 154 34.98 53.74 23.23
CA LYS A 154 34.40 54.33 22.01
C LYS A 154 34.95 53.76 20.69
N ASN A 155 36.23 53.41 20.67
CA ASN A 155 36.95 52.93 19.47
C ASN A 155 37.26 51.41 19.51
N HIS A 156 36.74 50.66 20.49
CA HIS A 156 37.11 49.26 20.70
C HIS A 156 36.25 48.31 19.86
N LYS A 157 36.87 47.47 19.03
CA LYS A 157 36.18 46.62 18.03
C LYS A 157 35.12 45.67 18.62
N ARG A 158 35.25 45.30 19.89
CA ARG A 158 34.36 44.34 20.60
C ARG A 158 33.31 45.00 21.49
N PHE A 159 33.25 46.33 21.54
CA PHE A 159 32.32 47.08 22.38
C PHE A 159 31.43 47.97 21.51
N VAL A 160 30.12 47.77 21.61
CA VAL A 160 29.13 48.48 20.78
C VAL A 160 28.16 49.22 21.71
N LYS A 161 27.95 50.51 21.42
CA LYS A 161 26.87 51.29 22.04
C LYS A 161 25.56 51.08 21.26
N PRO A 162 24.47 50.58 21.87
CA PRO A 162 23.16 50.51 21.24
C PRO A 162 22.65 51.90 20.80
N LYS A 163 21.98 51.97 19.65
CA LYS A 163 21.49 53.26 19.09
C LYS A 163 20.30 53.86 19.84
N LEU A 164 19.50 53.01 20.50
CA LEU A 164 18.21 53.37 21.12
C LEU A 164 18.31 53.51 22.64
N SER A 165 19.21 52.77 23.30
CA SER A 165 19.38 52.80 24.75
C SER A 165 20.40 53.82 25.21
N ARG A 166 20.20 54.36 26.41
CA ARG A 166 21.12 55.31 27.08
C ARG A 166 21.99 54.64 28.15
N THR A 167 21.61 53.44 28.58
CA THR A 167 22.20 52.69 29.71
C THR A 167 22.83 51.38 29.25
N ASP A 168 22.28 50.71 28.25
CA ASP A 168 22.78 49.38 27.83
C ASP A 168 24.14 49.46 27.12
N PHE A 169 24.89 48.36 27.16
CA PHE A 169 26.12 48.17 26.39
C PHE A 169 26.17 46.77 25.78
N THR A 170 26.76 46.65 24.60
CA THR A 170 26.85 45.38 23.87
C THR A 170 28.30 44.93 23.73
N ILE A 171 28.56 43.64 23.99
CA ILE A 171 29.88 43.02 23.83
C ILE A 171 29.82 41.94 22.75
N SER A 172 30.76 41.97 21.81
CA SER A 172 30.86 41.04 20.69
C SER A 172 31.75 39.84 21.05
N HIS A 173 31.22 38.95 21.92
CA HIS A 173 31.84 37.71 22.39
C HIS A 173 32.18 36.71 21.25
N TYR A 174 32.96 35.66 21.53
CA TYR A 174 33.21 34.58 20.55
C TYR A 174 31.91 33.94 20.00
N ALA A 175 30.87 33.90 20.84
CA ALA A 175 29.57 33.32 20.56
C ALA A 175 28.63 34.20 19.72
N GLY A 176 28.93 35.51 19.62
CA GLY A 176 28.03 36.53 19.06
C GLY A 176 27.90 37.76 19.97
N GLU A 177 27.04 38.70 19.57
CA GLU A 177 26.81 39.92 20.34
C GLU A 177 25.77 39.72 21.46
N VAL A 178 26.08 40.21 22.66
CA VAL A 178 25.18 40.21 23.82
C VAL A 178 25.03 41.62 24.36
N GLN A 179 23.79 42.11 24.45
CA GLN A 179 23.43 43.39 25.05
C GLN A 179 23.10 43.20 26.53
N TYR A 180 23.84 43.91 27.39
CA TYR A 180 23.67 43.92 28.84
C TYR A 180 23.00 45.21 29.28
N MET A 181 22.03 45.09 30.19
CA MET A 181 21.36 46.24 30.82
C MET A 181 22.15 46.64 32.08
N SER A 182 22.70 47.85 32.12
CA SER A 182 23.54 48.30 33.25
C SER A 182 22.76 48.54 34.55
N ASP A 183 21.43 48.52 34.48
CA ASP A 183 20.52 48.60 35.62
C ASP A 183 20.91 47.56 36.68
N GLN A 184 20.97 47.99 37.94
CA GLN A 184 21.41 47.19 39.10
C GLN A 184 22.86 46.64 39.07
N PHE A 185 23.67 46.82 38.01
CA PHE A 185 25.06 46.30 37.98
C PHE A 185 25.89 46.75 39.20
N LEU A 186 25.79 48.03 39.57
CA LEU A 186 26.51 48.58 40.72
C LEU A 186 26.05 47.95 42.03
N ASP A 187 24.76 47.68 42.19
CA ASP A 187 24.17 47.24 43.45
C ASP A 187 24.31 45.72 43.62
N LYS A 188 24.35 44.98 42.51
CA LYS A 188 24.72 43.56 42.45
C LYS A 188 26.22 43.34 42.71
N ASN A 189 27.09 44.25 42.29
CA ASN A 189 28.55 44.10 42.45
C ASN A 189 29.07 44.49 43.87
N LYS A 190 28.33 45.32 44.61
CA LYS A 190 28.73 45.87 45.93
C LYS A 190 28.70 44.89 47.11
N ASP A 191 28.04 43.74 46.98
CA ASP A 191 27.94 42.66 47.99
C ASP A 191 27.79 43.14 49.45
N TYR A 192 26.64 43.75 49.76
CA TYR A 192 26.37 44.32 51.08
C TYR A 192 26.20 43.25 52.19
N VAL A 193 27.31 42.73 52.70
CA VAL A 193 27.38 42.16 54.05
C VAL A 193 27.37 43.32 55.04
N VAL A 194 26.19 43.62 55.59
CA VAL A 194 26.01 44.58 56.68
C VAL A 194 26.71 44.03 57.94
N PRO A 195 27.72 44.71 58.51
CA PRO A 195 28.46 44.19 59.68
C PRO A 195 27.56 43.86 60.86
N GLU A 196 26.55 44.70 61.11
CA GLU A 196 25.56 44.51 62.18
C GLU A 196 24.76 43.19 62.04
N HIS A 197 24.67 42.60 60.83
CA HIS A 197 24.09 41.27 60.63
C HIS A 197 25.04 40.14 61.05
N GLN A 198 26.35 40.28 60.79
CA GLN A 198 27.34 39.30 61.20
C GLN A 198 27.51 39.31 62.73
N ASP A 199 27.51 40.49 63.35
CA ASP A 199 27.52 40.62 64.82
C ASP A 199 26.28 39.98 65.45
N LEU A 200 25.08 40.25 64.90
CA LEU A 200 23.82 39.70 65.39
C LEU A 200 23.75 38.17 65.29
N LEU A 201 24.24 37.59 64.19
CA LEU A 201 24.19 36.14 63.95
C LEU A 201 25.33 35.40 64.66
N GLY A 202 26.51 36.00 64.77
CA GLY A 202 27.61 35.49 65.59
C GLY A 202 27.27 35.45 67.08
N ALA A 203 26.49 36.44 67.57
CA ALA A 203 25.95 36.47 68.93
C ALA A 203 24.74 35.53 69.16
N SER A 204 24.40 34.67 68.19
CA SER A 204 23.27 33.73 68.31
C SER A 204 23.51 32.67 69.38
N LYS A 205 22.47 32.42 70.20
CA LYS A 205 22.47 31.31 71.18
C LYS A 205 22.46 29.92 70.54
N CYS A 206 22.20 29.83 69.24
CA CYS A 206 22.27 28.58 68.49
C CYS A 206 23.69 28.39 67.95
N SER A 207 24.42 27.40 68.48
CA SER A 207 25.81 27.09 68.08
C SER A 207 25.99 26.81 66.60
N PHE A 208 24.97 26.26 65.93
CA PHE A 208 24.96 26.10 64.48
C PHE A 208 24.97 27.45 63.75
N VAL A 209 24.10 28.39 64.14
CA VAL A 209 23.99 29.71 63.51
C VAL A 209 25.24 30.55 63.79
N ALA A 210 25.74 30.57 65.02
CA ALA A 210 27.01 31.22 65.36
C ALA A 210 28.20 30.61 64.58
N GLY A 211 28.20 29.29 64.39
CA GLY A 211 29.22 28.57 63.61
C GLY A 211 29.22 28.89 62.10
N LEU A 212 28.11 29.40 61.54
CA LEU A 212 28.06 29.92 60.16
C LEU A 212 28.63 31.35 60.04
N PHE A 213 28.78 32.06 61.15
CA PHE A 213 29.20 33.46 61.23
C PHE A 213 30.37 33.64 62.21
N PRO A 214 31.55 33.04 61.93
CA PRO A 214 32.72 33.21 62.78
C PRO A 214 33.16 34.70 62.87
N PRO A 215 33.75 35.12 64.00
CA PRO A 215 34.31 36.46 64.15
C PRO A 215 35.48 36.69 63.18
N ILE A 216 35.59 37.92 62.66
CA ILE A 216 36.63 38.29 61.69
C ILE A 216 37.97 38.50 62.43
N PRO A 217 39.10 37.95 61.95
CA PRO A 217 40.42 38.20 62.53
C PRO A 217 40.79 39.69 62.51
N GLU A 218 41.21 40.23 63.66
CA GLU A 218 41.39 41.68 63.88
C GLU A 218 42.45 42.34 62.97
N GLU A 219 43.40 41.56 62.45
CA GLU A 219 44.50 42.05 61.60
C GLU A 219 44.04 42.70 60.29
N THR A 220 42.85 42.34 59.77
CA THR A 220 42.37 42.87 58.48
C THR A 220 41.95 44.34 58.53
N THR A 221 41.73 44.91 59.72
CA THR A 221 41.16 46.25 59.94
C THR A 221 41.94 47.41 59.30
N LYS A 222 43.21 47.22 58.93
CA LYS A 222 44.08 48.29 58.38
C LYS A 222 44.20 48.33 56.85
N SER A 223 43.51 47.44 56.11
CA SER A 223 43.50 47.50 54.63
C SER A 223 42.11 47.35 54.03
N SER A 224 41.27 48.39 54.23
CA SER A 224 39.94 48.55 53.62
C SER A 224 39.98 48.75 52.09
N LYS A 225 40.53 47.77 51.35
CA LYS A 225 40.33 47.64 49.91
C LYS A 225 38.96 47.04 49.69
N PHE A 226 38.06 47.81 49.09
CA PHE A 226 36.73 47.35 48.68
C PHE A 226 36.84 46.07 47.83
N SER A 227 36.15 45.03 48.25
CA SER A 227 36.11 43.72 47.62
C SER A 227 34.74 43.51 47.01
N SER A 228 34.64 43.59 45.69
CA SER A 228 33.41 43.34 44.95
C SER A 228 33.25 41.86 44.58
N ILE A 229 32.03 41.47 44.20
CA ILE A 229 31.80 40.16 43.56
C ILE A 229 32.62 40.05 42.27
N GLY A 230 32.68 41.08 41.42
CA GLY A 230 33.42 41.05 40.16
C GLY A 230 34.92 40.78 40.34
N SER A 231 35.60 41.45 41.28
CA SER A 231 37.01 41.21 41.57
C SER A 231 37.26 39.86 42.27
N ARG A 232 36.36 39.43 43.17
CA ARG A 232 36.46 38.12 43.85
C ARG A 232 36.25 36.95 42.89
N PHE A 233 35.22 37.04 42.05
CA PHE A 233 34.89 36.06 41.01
C PHE A 233 36.02 35.93 39.98
N LYS A 234 36.61 37.06 39.54
CA LYS A 234 37.81 37.04 38.68
C LYS A 234 38.96 36.25 39.32
N LEU A 235 39.24 36.45 40.61
CA LEU A 235 40.33 35.75 41.29
C LEU A 235 40.08 34.24 41.38
N GLN A 236 38.85 33.84 41.73
CA GLN A 236 38.45 32.44 41.77
C GLN A 236 38.52 31.78 40.39
N LEU A 237 38.07 32.48 39.34
CA LEU A 237 38.19 32.00 37.96
C LEU A 237 39.66 31.84 37.54
N GLN A 238 40.55 32.78 37.91
CA GLN A 238 41.98 32.64 37.63
C GLN A 238 42.58 31.38 38.29
N GLN A 239 42.27 31.13 39.58
CA GLN A 239 42.71 29.94 40.31
C GLN A 239 42.19 28.63 39.68
N LEU A 240 40.94 28.64 39.21
CA LEU A 240 40.38 27.52 38.44
C LEU A 240 41.14 27.30 37.12
N MET A 241 41.42 28.37 36.36
CA MET A 241 42.19 28.26 35.13
C MET A 241 43.62 27.76 35.37
N GLU A 242 44.30 28.22 36.43
CA GLU A 242 45.63 27.73 36.81
C GLU A 242 45.59 26.22 37.14
N THR A 243 44.55 25.76 37.83
CA THR A 243 44.32 24.33 38.11
C THR A 243 44.10 23.53 36.84
N LEU A 244 43.25 24.02 35.92
CA LEU A 244 42.95 23.33 34.65
C LEU A 244 44.18 23.24 33.72
N ASN A 245 45.00 24.29 33.64
CA ASN A 245 46.23 24.31 32.83
C ASN A 245 47.28 23.28 33.30
N ALA A 246 47.21 22.82 34.56
CA ALA A 246 48.07 21.77 35.10
C ALA A 246 47.57 20.34 34.80
N THR A 247 46.43 20.19 34.11
CA THR A 247 45.79 18.91 33.80
C THR A 247 45.63 18.69 32.29
N GLU A 248 45.32 17.47 31.87
CA GLU A 248 44.91 17.18 30.48
C GLU A 248 43.39 17.35 30.35
N PRO A 249 42.88 18.36 29.62
CA PRO A 249 41.45 18.64 29.54
C PRO A 249 40.74 17.76 28.50
N HIS A 250 39.57 17.26 28.87
CA HIS A 250 38.65 16.57 27.96
C HIS A 250 37.32 17.32 27.90
N TYR A 251 36.81 17.56 26.69
CA TYR A 251 35.69 18.48 26.47
C TYR A 251 34.41 17.75 26.05
N ILE A 252 33.37 17.88 26.87
CA ILE A 252 32.00 17.44 26.56
C ILE A 252 31.17 18.71 26.30
N ARG A 253 30.45 18.77 25.17
CA ARG A 253 29.58 19.89 24.81
C ARG A 253 28.14 19.41 24.68
N CYS A 254 27.36 19.61 25.74
CA CYS A 254 25.93 19.28 25.76
C CYS A 254 25.14 20.23 24.85
N VAL A 255 24.16 19.70 24.11
CA VAL A 255 23.28 20.49 23.22
C VAL A 255 21.83 20.10 23.50
N LYS A 256 21.00 21.10 23.82
CA LYS A 256 19.56 20.95 24.04
C LYS A 256 18.86 20.86 22.68
N PRO A 257 18.24 19.72 22.31
CA PRO A 257 17.73 19.52 20.95
C PRO A 257 16.41 20.27 20.67
N ASN A 258 15.64 20.60 21.71
CA ASN A 258 14.43 21.40 21.62
C ASN A 258 14.11 22.07 22.95
N ASN A 259 13.37 23.18 22.92
CA ASN A 259 12.96 23.88 24.13
C ASN A 259 11.79 23.22 24.87
N LEU A 260 11.07 22.31 24.21
CA LEU A 260 9.95 21.54 24.77
C LEU A 260 10.36 20.36 25.68
N LEU A 261 11.67 20.10 25.83
CA LEU A 261 12.24 18.99 26.63
C LEU A 261 11.76 17.58 26.22
N LYS A 262 11.37 17.40 24.95
CA LYS A 262 10.88 16.12 24.41
C LYS A 262 11.98 15.32 23.69
N PRO A 263 11.93 13.98 23.67
CA PRO A 263 12.82 13.19 22.81
C PRO A 263 12.49 13.41 21.32
N ALA A 264 13.45 13.10 20.44
CA ALA A 264 13.35 13.10 18.98
C ALA A 264 12.96 14.41 18.24
N ILE A 265 12.57 15.49 18.93
CA ILE A 265 12.32 16.82 18.31
C ILE A 265 13.66 17.58 18.17
N PHE A 266 13.95 18.09 16.97
CA PHE A 266 15.21 18.75 16.61
C PHE A 266 14.97 20.18 16.08
N GLU A 267 15.15 21.18 16.94
CA GLU A 267 14.92 22.60 16.63
C GLU A 267 16.17 23.21 15.95
N ASN A 268 16.27 23.06 14.62
CA ASN A 268 17.40 23.50 13.79
C ASN A 268 17.99 24.86 14.18
N VAL A 269 17.17 25.89 14.38
CA VAL A 269 17.62 27.26 14.71
C VAL A 269 18.29 27.31 16.09
N ASN A 270 17.64 26.74 17.09
CA ASN A 270 18.11 26.76 18.49
C ASN A 270 19.37 25.88 18.66
N ILE A 271 19.48 24.79 17.90
CA ILE A 271 20.68 23.95 17.86
C ILE A 271 21.82 24.68 17.14
N MET A 272 21.57 25.31 15.98
CA MET A 272 22.60 26.09 15.28
C MET A 272 23.10 27.30 16.08
N GLN A 273 22.23 27.91 16.90
CA GLN A 273 22.65 28.93 17.86
C GLN A 273 23.55 28.33 18.95
N GLN A 274 23.15 27.22 19.58
CA GLN A 274 23.98 26.53 20.59
C GLN A 274 25.34 26.05 20.04
N LEU A 275 25.41 25.58 18.79
CA LEU A 275 26.68 25.15 18.17
C LEU A 275 27.62 26.33 17.86
N ARG A 276 27.09 27.54 17.68
CA ARG A 276 27.88 28.80 17.64
C ARG A 276 28.31 29.18 19.06
N CYS A 277 27.37 29.29 19.99
CA CYS A 277 27.63 29.72 21.36
C CYS A 277 28.50 28.74 22.17
N GLY A 278 28.51 27.46 21.83
CA GLY A 278 29.41 26.45 22.40
C GLY A 278 30.78 26.33 21.72
N GLY A 279 31.12 27.21 20.77
CA GLY A 279 32.41 27.23 20.07
C GLY A 279 32.65 26.06 19.10
N VAL A 280 31.67 25.17 18.91
CA VAL A 280 31.83 23.91 18.16
C VAL A 280 32.09 24.16 16.68
N LEU A 281 31.40 25.12 16.07
CA LEU A 281 31.64 25.48 14.67
C LEU A 281 33.02 26.10 14.45
N GLU A 282 33.57 26.79 15.44
CA GLU A 282 34.91 27.38 15.38
C GLU A 282 36.00 26.30 15.51
N ALA A 283 35.83 25.35 16.44
CA ALA A 283 36.68 24.17 16.54
C ALA A 283 36.74 23.38 15.22
N ILE A 284 35.58 23.19 14.57
CA ILE A 284 35.49 22.55 13.24
C ILE A 284 36.17 23.40 12.17
N ARG A 285 36.04 24.73 12.21
CA ARG A 285 36.72 25.65 11.27
C ARG A 285 38.24 25.52 11.36
N ILE A 286 38.80 25.54 12.57
CA ILE A 286 40.24 25.37 12.83
C ILE A 286 40.70 23.98 12.36
N SER A 287 39.98 22.91 12.71
CA SER A 287 40.30 21.54 12.28
C SER A 287 40.29 21.38 10.75
N CYS A 288 39.34 22.02 10.06
CA CYS A 288 39.25 22.02 8.60
C CYS A 288 40.31 22.90 7.91
N ALA A 289 40.82 23.93 8.60
CA ALA A 289 41.97 24.73 8.16
C ALA A 289 43.31 23.99 8.32
N GLY A 290 43.34 22.89 9.08
CA GLY A 290 44.42 21.90 9.11
C GLY A 290 44.17 20.72 8.16
N TYR A 291 44.57 19.52 8.59
CA TYR A 291 44.31 18.25 7.92
C TYR A 291 43.36 17.41 8.79
N PRO A 292 42.02 17.58 8.64
CA PRO A 292 41.03 16.96 9.52
C PRO A 292 40.86 15.46 9.30
N THR A 293 41.28 14.92 8.16
CA THR A 293 41.19 13.49 7.87
C THR A 293 42.57 12.83 7.90
N ARG A 294 42.73 11.87 8.80
CA ARG A 294 43.99 11.17 9.09
C ARG A 294 43.73 9.67 9.02
N ARG A 295 44.59 8.91 8.32
CA ARG A 295 44.47 7.44 8.21
C ARG A 295 45.83 6.76 8.20
N PRO A 296 46.08 5.69 8.99
CA PRO A 296 47.26 4.85 8.84
C PRO A 296 47.42 4.35 7.40
N PHE A 297 48.65 4.14 6.94
CA PHE A 297 48.90 3.74 5.55
C PHE A 297 48.18 2.44 5.17
N PHE A 298 48.30 1.37 5.98
CA PHE A 298 47.53 0.13 5.83
C PHE A 298 46.02 0.34 5.64
N GLU A 299 45.35 1.15 6.47
CA GLU A 299 43.91 1.43 6.32
C GLU A 299 43.60 2.12 4.98
N PHE A 300 44.45 3.06 4.59
CA PHE A 300 44.28 3.82 3.35
C PHE A 300 44.44 2.91 2.12
N ILE A 301 45.47 2.05 2.11
CA ILE A 301 45.73 1.09 1.02
C ILE A 301 44.60 0.06 0.93
N ASN A 302 44.17 -0.52 2.06
CA ASN A 302 43.08 -1.50 2.08
C ASN A 302 41.76 -0.89 1.57
N ARG A 303 41.43 0.35 1.96
CA ARG A 303 40.24 1.05 1.46
C ARG A 303 40.34 1.45 -0.02
N PHE A 304 41.48 1.99 -0.45
CA PHE A 304 41.59 2.70 -1.74
C PHE A 304 42.48 2.03 -2.80
N GLY A 305 43.15 0.92 -2.52
CA GLY A 305 44.02 0.23 -3.48
C GLY A 305 43.35 -0.17 -4.80
N LEU A 306 42.03 -0.44 -4.76
CA LEU A 306 41.19 -0.65 -5.95
C LEU A 306 41.28 0.51 -6.98
N LEU A 307 41.58 1.72 -6.53
CA LEU A 307 41.73 2.90 -7.38
C LEU A 307 43.01 2.85 -8.24
N ALA A 308 44.01 2.06 -7.84
CA ALA A 308 45.30 1.92 -8.52
C ALA A 308 45.89 0.52 -8.26
N THR A 309 45.42 -0.51 -8.96
CA THR A 309 45.88 -1.91 -8.77
C THR A 309 47.39 -2.08 -8.99
N GLU A 310 47.97 -1.35 -9.95
CA GLU A 310 49.43 -1.23 -10.15
C GLU A 310 50.23 -0.83 -8.89
N ALA A 311 49.61 -0.16 -7.91
CA ALA A 311 50.23 0.21 -6.63
C ALA A 311 50.11 -0.90 -5.55
N LEU A 312 49.27 -1.91 -5.79
CA LEU A 312 49.18 -3.17 -5.01
C LEU A 312 50.01 -4.29 -5.64
N GLU A 313 50.14 -4.30 -6.98
CA GLU A 313 50.84 -5.34 -7.75
C GLU A 313 52.37 -5.28 -7.61
N GLY A 314 52.93 -4.09 -7.36
CA GLY A 314 54.34 -3.92 -7.04
C GLY A 314 54.60 -3.96 -5.53
N ASN A 315 55.68 -4.64 -5.12
CA ASN A 315 56.10 -4.78 -3.72
C ASN A 315 56.71 -3.47 -3.18
N TYR A 316 55.87 -2.44 -3.05
CA TYR A 316 56.24 -1.10 -2.59
C TYR A 316 55.97 -0.94 -1.08
N ASP A 317 56.80 -0.12 -0.42
CA ASP A 317 56.55 0.35 0.94
C ASP A 317 55.17 1.06 1.03
N GLU A 318 54.48 0.93 2.16
CA GLU A 318 53.11 1.44 2.34
C GLU A 318 53.02 2.95 2.10
N LYS A 319 54.05 3.70 2.51
CA LYS A 319 54.15 5.15 2.29
C LYS A 319 54.19 5.49 0.79
N VAL A 320 54.88 4.66 -0.01
CA VAL A 320 54.99 4.80 -1.48
C VAL A 320 53.70 4.34 -2.19
N ALA A 321 53.06 3.26 -1.71
CA ALA A 321 51.78 2.80 -2.24
C ALA A 321 50.67 3.86 -2.04
N CYS A 322 50.57 4.43 -0.84
CA CYS A 322 49.66 5.55 -0.55
C CYS A 322 49.88 6.73 -1.50
N LYS A 323 51.15 7.14 -1.68
CA LYS A 323 51.53 8.24 -2.57
C LYS A 323 51.07 7.97 -4.02
N LYS A 324 51.34 6.78 -4.56
CA LYS A 324 50.92 6.39 -5.92
C LYS A 324 49.40 6.38 -6.12
N ILE A 325 48.63 5.92 -5.13
CA ILE A 325 47.15 5.94 -5.19
C ILE A 325 46.64 7.40 -5.32
N LEU A 326 47.21 8.32 -4.53
CA LEU A 326 46.84 9.74 -4.52
C LEU A 326 47.25 10.46 -5.83
N GLU A 327 48.50 10.26 -6.25
CA GLU A 327 49.05 10.85 -7.48
C GLU A 327 48.33 10.36 -8.74
N LYS A 328 48.03 9.06 -8.85
CA LYS A 328 47.27 8.50 -9.99
C LYS A 328 45.83 9.02 -10.09
N LYS A 329 45.29 9.63 -9.03
CA LYS A 329 43.99 10.32 -9.05
C LYS A 329 44.09 11.84 -9.16
N GLY A 330 45.28 12.42 -9.10
CA GLY A 330 45.52 13.86 -9.26
C GLY A 330 44.95 14.71 -8.13
N LEU A 331 44.81 14.13 -6.94
CA LEU A 331 44.28 14.81 -5.75
C LEU A 331 45.24 15.89 -5.26
N LYS A 332 44.70 16.97 -4.69
CA LYS A 332 45.47 18.16 -4.28
C LYS A 332 45.19 18.48 -2.81
N GLY A 333 46.23 18.80 -2.04
CA GLY A 333 46.09 18.97 -0.59
C GLY A 333 46.04 17.63 0.15
N PHE A 334 46.95 16.71 -0.19
CA PHE A 334 47.34 15.60 0.67
C PHE A 334 48.77 15.81 1.18
N GLN A 335 49.07 15.25 2.35
CA GLN A 335 50.43 15.07 2.86
C GLN A 335 50.59 13.68 3.48
N ILE A 336 51.83 13.26 3.67
CA ILE A 336 52.19 11.87 4.00
C ILE A 336 53.25 11.89 5.10
N GLY A 337 52.78 11.73 6.35
CA GLY A 337 53.60 11.80 7.56
C GLY A 337 54.49 10.57 7.76
N LYS A 338 54.82 10.24 9.01
CA LYS A 338 55.59 9.04 9.36
C LYS A 338 54.76 7.77 9.38
N THR A 339 53.51 7.85 9.83
CA THR A 339 52.63 6.67 10.01
C THR A 339 51.27 6.80 9.32
N LYS A 340 50.86 8.03 8.95
CA LYS A 340 49.52 8.32 8.42
C LYS A 340 49.53 9.17 7.15
N VAL A 341 48.51 8.96 6.32
CA VAL A 341 48.08 9.91 5.26
C VAL A 341 47.24 11.01 5.91
N PHE A 342 47.50 12.25 5.52
CA PHE A 342 46.77 13.44 5.97
C PHE A 342 46.11 14.12 4.76
N LEU A 343 44.79 14.34 4.84
CA LEU A 343 43.99 14.91 3.75
C LEU A 343 43.26 16.18 4.22
N ARG A 344 43.20 17.19 3.34
CA ARG A 344 42.34 18.36 3.51
C ARG A 344 40.85 17.97 3.45
N ALA A 345 39.98 18.84 3.94
CA ALA A 345 38.53 18.64 3.91
C ALA A 345 38.02 18.30 2.49
N GLY A 346 37.01 17.44 2.38
CA GLY A 346 36.41 17.01 1.11
C GLY A 346 37.20 15.96 0.32
N GLN A 347 38.54 15.94 0.37
CA GLN A 347 39.37 15.01 -0.44
C GLN A 347 39.09 13.52 -0.16
N MET A 348 38.71 13.16 1.07
CA MET A 348 38.26 11.80 1.40
C MET A 348 36.92 11.42 0.71
N ALA A 349 35.97 12.35 0.62
CA ALA A 349 34.71 12.12 -0.06
C ALA A 349 34.89 11.98 -1.58
N GLU A 350 35.85 12.71 -2.16
CA GLU A 350 36.24 12.56 -3.56
C GLU A 350 36.85 11.18 -3.86
N LEU A 351 37.72 10.68 -2.97
CA LEU A 351 38.27 9.32 -3.03
C LEU A 351 37.17 8.25 -2.93
N ASP A 352 36.25 8.37 -1.98
CA ASP A 352 35.12 7.43 -1.83
C ASP A 352 34.15 7.48 -3.02
N ALA A 353 33.89 8.65 -3.61
CA ALA A 353 33.05 8.79 -4.80
C ALA A 353 33.68 8.06 -6.01
N ARG A 354 34.97 8.30 -6.27
CA ARG A 354 35.73 7.60 -7.33
C ARG A 354 35.80 6.09 -7.07
N ARG A 355 35.85 5.66 -5.80
CA ARG A 355 35.81 4.24 -5.39
C ARG A 355 34.45 3.60 -5.65
N ALA A 356 33.37 4.30 -5.33
CA ALA A 356 32.00 3.86 -5.60
C ALA A 356 31.73 3.71 -7.11
N GLU A 357 32.29 4.59 -7.95
CA GLU A 357 32.17 4.49 -9.41
C GLU A 357 32.77 3.18 -9.95
N VAL A 358 34.02 2.86 -9.56
CA VAL A 358 34.71 1.63 -10.00
C VAL A 358 33.93 0.38 -9.56
N LEU A 359 33.50 0.34 -8.30
CA LEU A 359 32.67 -0.75 -7.77
C LEU A 359 31.32 -0.88 -8.50
N SER A 360 30.67 0.25 -8.81
CA SER A 360 29.41 0.29 -9.55
C SER A 360 29.58 -0.30 -10.96
N ASN A 361 30.68 -0.01 -11.65
CA ASN A 361 30.94 -0.50 -13.00
C ASN A 361 31.32 -2.00 -13.03
N ALA A 362 32.04 -2.49 -12.00
CA ALA A 362 32.25 -3.92 -11.80
C ALA A 362 30.91 -4.65 -11.53
N ALA A 363 30.09 -4.13 -10.60
CA ALA A 363 28.80 -4.71 -10.24
C ALA A 363 27.84 -4.77 -11.43
N LYS A 364 27.73 -3.71 -12.24
CA LYS A 364 26.93 -3.69 -13.49
C LYS A 364 27.34 -4.83 -14.44
N THR A 365 28.63 -5.11 -14.55
CA THR A 365 29.18 -6.15 -15.44
C THR A 365 28.78 -7.56 -14.97
N ILE A 366 28.92 -7.84 -13.68
CA ILE A 366 28.49 -9.10 -13.05
C ILE A 366 26.97 -9.26 -13.15
N GLN A 367 26.21 -8.24 -12.75
CA GLN A 367 24.75 -8.22 -12.81
C GLN A 367 24.22 -8.47 -14.23
N ARG A 368 24.85 -7.88 -15.26
CA ARG A 368 24.54 -8.12 -16.68
C ARG A 368 24.73 -9.59 -17.03
N ARG A 369 25.89 -10.17 -16.74
CA ARG A 369 26.21 -11.57 -17.10
C ARG A 369 25.24 -12.55 -16.45
N ILE A 370 24.95 -12.39 -15.16
CA ILE A 370 23.98 -13.25 -14.45
C ILE A 370 22.55 -13.02 -14.97
N ARG A 371 22.16 -11.79 -15.38
CA ARG A 371 20.81 -11.51 -15.94
C ARG A 371 20.61 -12.27 -17.24
N THR A 372 21.63 -12.29 -18.10
CA THR A 372 21.64 -13.08 -19.34
C THR A 372 21.60 -14.59 -19.06
N HIS A 373 22.21 -15.07 -17.97
CA HIS A 373 22.15 -16.49 -17.59
C HIS A 373 20.74 -16.92 -17.19
N ILE A 374 20.14 -16.28 -16.18
CA ILE A 374 18.78 -16.60 -15.68
C ILE A 374 17.74 -16.50 -16.82
N ALA A 375 17.82 -15.46 -17.65
CA ALA A 375 16.92 -15.30 -18.79
C ALA A 375 17.09 -16.41 -19.85
N ARG A 376 18.32 -16.91 -20.06
CA ARG A 376 18.59 -18.02 -20.99
C ARG A 376 18.05 -19.34 -20.44
N GLU A 377 18.14 -19.58 -19.14
CA GLU A 377 17.60 -20.79 -18.51
C GLU A 377 16.07 -20.85 -18.60
N GLN A 378 15.38 -19.76 -18.19
CA GLN A 378 13.93 -19.66 -18.34
C GLN A 378 13.48 -19.82 -19.80
N PHE A 379 14.19 -19.20 -20.76
CA PHE A 379 13.89 -19.37 -22.19
C PHE A 379 14.04 -20.84 -22.64
N VAL A 380 15.05 -21.55 -22.17
CA VAL A 380 15.22 -22.99 -22.47
C VAL A 380 14.13 -23.83 -21.82
N ALA A 381 13.69 -23.52 -20.60
CA ALA A 381 12.57 -24.19 -19.94
C ALA A 381 11.23 -23.97 -20.68
N LEU A 382 10.92 -22.70 -21.01
CA LEU A 382 9.72 -22.34 -21.77
C LEU A 382 9.71 -22.98 -23.17
N ARG A 383 10.87 -23.03 -23.85
CA ARG A 383 11.02 -23.73 -25.13
C ARG A 383 10.73 -25.22 -25.02
N LYS A 384 11.19 -25.91 -23.95
CA LYS A 384 10.87 -27.34 -23.71
C LYS A 384 9.35 -27.53 -23.53
N ALA A 385 8.71 -26.71 -22.68
CA ALA A 385 7.26 -26.78 -22.46
C ALA A 385 6.46 -26.54 -23.75
N THR A 386 6.86 -25.54 -24.54
CA THR A 386 6.22 -25.21 -25.83
C THR A 386 6.32 -26.37 -26.83
N ILE A 387 7.46 -27.08 -26.88
CA ILE A 387 7.63 -28.25 -27.75
C ILE A 387 6.67 -29.38 -27.36
N LEU A 388 6.44 -29.62 -26.06
CA LEU A 388 5.48 -30.61 -25.58
C LEU A 388 4.04 -30.25 -25.97
N VAL A 389 3.63 -28.99 -25.75
CA VAL A 389 2.29 -28.50 -26.16
C VAL A 389 2.11 -28.64 -27.67
N GLN A 390 3.10 -28.25 -28.48
CA GLN A 390 3.04 -28.43 -29.93
C GLN A 390 2.94 -29.92 -30.35
N ALA A 391 3.59 -30.84 -29.64
CA ALA A 391 3.48 -32.27 -29.90
C ALA A 391 2.05 -32.79 -29.61
N LEU A 392 1.46 -32.38 -28.48
CA LEU A 392 0.06 -32.69 -28.14
C LEU A 392 -0.92 -32.13 -29.16
N CYS A 393 -0.75 -30.88 -29.60
CA CYS A 393 -1.59 -30.27 -30.63
C CYS A 393 -1.50 -31.01 -31.99
N ARG A 394 -0.30 -31.45 -32.39
CA ARG A 394 -0.11 -32.28 -33.60
C ARG A 394 -0.82 -33.64 -33.47
N GLY A 395 -0.71 -34.28 -32.31
CA GLY A 395 -1.43 -35.53 -32.00
C GLY A 395 -2.95 -35.37 -32.06
N TRP A 396 -3.50 -34.35 -31.39
CA TRP A 396 -4.93 -34.05 -31.42
C TRP A 396 -5.45 -33.76 -32.82
N LEU A 397 -4.70 -33.01 -33.64
CA LEU A 397 -5.05 -32.73 -35.03
C LEU A 397 -5.13 -34.02 -35.86
N ALA A 398 -4.18 -34.95 -35.68
CA ALA A 398 -4.20 -36.26 -36.32
C ALA A 398 -5.41 -37.10 -35.88
N CYS A 399 -5.73 -37.12 -34.57
CA CYS A 399 -6.92 -37.79 -34.05
C CYS A 399 -8.22 -37.20 -34.66
N LYS A 400 -8.34 -35.87 -34.73
CA LYS A 400 -9.51 -35.18 -35.32
C LYS A 400 -9.66 -35.49 -36.81
N LEU A 401 -8.55 -35.59 -37.55
CA LEU A 401 -8.55 -35.99 -38.95
C LEU A 401 -8.95 -37.47 -39.13
N PHE A 402 -8.45 -38.36 -38.27
CA PHE A 402 -8.86 -39.77 -38.26
C PHE A 402 -10.34 -39.95 -37.91
N GLU A 403 -10.88 -39.20 -36.94
CA GLU A 403 -12.33 -39.22 -36.67
C GLU A 403 -13.15 -38.78 -37.88
N ARG A 404 -12.70 -37.76 -38.62
CA ARG A 404 -13.36 -37.31 -39.84
C ARG A 404 -13.40 -38.43 -40.88
N MET A 405 -12.27 -39.08 -41.16
CA MET A 405 -12.21 -40.23 -42.06
C MET A 405 -13.12 -41.37 -41.60
N LYS A 406 -13.20 -41.63 -40.28
CA LYS A 406 -14.09 -42.63 -39.68
C LYS A 406 -15.57 -42.28 -39.87
N ARG A 407 -15.96 -41.00 -39.74
CA ARG A 407 -17.32 -40.51 -40.01
C ARG A 407 -17.68 -40.63 -41.49
N GLU A 408 -16.77 -40.23 -42.38
CA GLU A 408 -16.95 -40.32 -43.84
C GLU A 408 -17.08 -41.80 -44.29
N ALA A 409 -16.22 -42.69 -43.81
CA ALA A 409 -16.32 -44.13 -44.08
C ALA A 409 -17.61 -44.77 -43.52
N ALA A 410 -18.09 -44.31 -42.35
CA ALA A 410 -19.35 -44.76 -41.79
C ALA A 410 -20.55 -44.29 -42.63
N ALA A 411 -20.56 -43.03 -43.10
CA ALA A 411 -21.60 -42.51 -44.00
C ALA A 411 -21.66 -43.32 -45.31
N VAL A 412 -20.51 -43.54 -45.97
CA VAL A 412 -20.44 -44.38 -47.18
C VAL A 412 -20.93 -45.81 -46.91
N LYS A 413 -20.62 -46.40 -45.75
CA LYS A 413 -21.12 -47.72 -45.34
C LYS A 413 -22.63 -47.75 -45.09
N ILE A 414 -23.24 -46.66 -44.62
CA ILE A 414 -24.68 -46.52 -44.47
C ILE A 414 -25.33 -46.37 -45.85
N GLU A 415 -24.86 -45.43 -46.67
CA GLU A 415 -25.39 -45.17 -48.02
C GLU A 415 -25.34 -46.41 -48.92
N THR A 416 -24.19 -47.10 -48.98
CA THR A 416 -24.05 -48.31 -49.81
C THR A 416 -25.01 -49.42 -49.39
N ASN A 417 -25.32 -49.55 -48.09
CA ASN A 417 -26.32 -50.50 -47.61
C ASN A 417 -27.76 -50.04 -47.90
N ILE A 418 -28.07 -48.76 -47.79
CA ILE A 418 -29.40 -48.20 -48.15
C ILE A 418 -29.66 -48.37 -49.64
N ARG A 419 -28.71 -47.95 -50.51
CA ARG A 419 -28.79 -48.10 -51.97
C ARG A 419 -28.96 -49.59 -52.35
N ARG A 420 -28.18 -50.49 -51.73
CA ARG A 420 -28.31 -51.96 -51.89
C ARG A 420 -29.69 -52.48 -51.47
N TYR A 421 -30.24 -52.02 -50.35
CA TYR A 421 -31.55 -52.43 -49.84
C TYR A 421 -32.69 -51.94 -50.75
N GLN A 422 -32.65 -50.67 -51.17
CA GLN A 422 -33.62 -50.09 -52.11
C GLN A 422 -33.63 -50.86 -53.43
N ALA A 423 -32.47 -51.12 -54.04
CA ALA A 423 -32.34 -51.89 -55.27
C ALA A 423 -32.88 -53.33 -55.10
N ARG A 424 -32.51 -54.03 -54.02
CA ARG A 424 -33.05 -55.37 -53.71
C ARG A 424 -34.57 -55.38 -53.52
N LYS A 425 -35.13 -54.36 -52.85
CA LYS A 425 -36.58 -54.21 -52.61
C LYS A 425 -37.33 -53.96 -53.92
N ALA A 426 -36.82 -53.07 -54.78
CA ALA A 426 -37.38 -52.80 -56.10
C ALA A 426 -37.36 -54.04 -57.01
N TYR A 427 -36.20 -54.72 -57.11
CA TYR A 427 -36.06 -55.95 -57.87
C TYR A 427 -36.97 -57.08 -57.35
N SER A 428 -37.08 -57.24 -56.03
CA SER A 428 -37.96 -58.25 -55.42
C SER A 428 -39.44 -57.99 -55.71
N LYS A 429 -39.89 -56.71 -55.65
CA LYS A 429 -41.25 -56.32 -56.03
C LYS A 429 -41.52 -56.62 -57.50
N LEU A 430 -40.59 -56.26 -58.39
CA LEU A 430 -40.69 -56.57 -59.83
C LEU A 430 -40.76 -58.08 -60.09
N ARG A 431 -39.88 -58.88 -59.44
CA ARG A 431 -39.85 -60.34 -59.57
C ARG A 431 -41.17 -60.98 -59.13
N LEU A 432 -41.78 -60.48 -58.04
CA LEU A 432 -43.09 -60.93 -57.57
C LEU A 432 -44.21 -60.59 -58.57
N SER A 433 -44.26 -59.35 -59.07
CA SER A 433 -45.23 -58.95 -60.11
C SER A 433 -45.11 -59.81 -61.38
N VAL A 434 -43.88 -60.09 -61.82
CA VAL A 434 -43.63 -60.97 -62.98
C VAL A 434 -44.06 -62.42 -62.70
N LEU A 435 -43.85 -62.93 -61.48
CA LEU A 435 -44.33 -64.26 -61.07
C LEU A 435 -45.87 -64.35 -61.07
N VAL A 436 -46.57 -63.32 -60.59
CA VAL A 436 -48.04 -63.23 -60.62
C VAL A 436 -48.56 -63.16 -62.06
N LEU A 437 -47.92 -62.37 -62.94
CA LEU A 437 -48.25 -62.32 -64.36
C LEU A 437 -48.00 -63.67 -65.06
N GLN A 438 -46.85 -64.30 -64.84
CA GLN A 438 -46.51 -65.59 -65.46
C GLN A 438 -47.43 -66.73 -64.99
N THR A 439 -47.77 -66.78 -63.70
CA THR A 439 -48.73 -67.77 -63.19
C THR A 439 -50.15 -67.52 -63.71
N GLY A 440 -50.57 -66.25 -63.79
CA GLY A 440 -51.82 -65.84 -64.44
C GLY A 440 -51.90 -66.27 -65.91
N ILE A 441 -50.86 -65.99 -66.70
CA ILE A 441 -50.77 -66.37 -68.13
C ILE A 441 -50.78 -67.90 -68.31
N ARG A 442 -49.97 -68.64 -67.52
CA ARG A 442 -49.98 -70.12 -67.54
C ARG A 442 -51.37 -70.68 -67.21
N ALA A 443 -52.05 -70.12 -66.21
CA ALA A 443 -53.41 -70.50 -65.84
C ALA A 443 -54.46 -70.07 -66.90
N MET A 444 -54.23 -69.00 -67.66
CA MET A 444 -55.09 -68.61 -68.78
C MET A 444 -54.93 -69.53 -69.99
N ASP A 445 -53.71 -69.90 -70.36
CA ASP A 445 -53.46 -70.86 -71.45
C ASP A 445 -53.99 -72.26 -71.09
N ALA A 446 -53.72 -72.76 -69.89
CA ALA A 446 -54.31 -74.03 -69.41
C ALA A 446 -55.85 -74.01 -69.50
N ARG A 447 -56.50 -72.91 -69.09
CA ARG A 447 -57.96 -72.72 -69.23
C ARG A 447 -58.41 -72.57 -70.69
N LYS A 448 -57.61 -71.99 -71.59
CA LYS A 448 -57.88 -71.91 -73.04
C LYS A 448 -57.82 -73.30 -73.68
N ARG A 449 -56.77 -74.09 -73.41
CA ARG A 449 -56.62 -75.49 -73.85
C ARG A 449 -57.75 -76.38 -73.32
N PHE A 450 -58.15 -76.20 -72.05
CA PHE A 450 -59.28 -76.92 -71.47
C PHE A 450 -60.63 -76.55 -72.12
N ARG A 451 -60.90 -75.26 -72.35
CA ARG A 451 -62.11 -74.81 -73.08
C ARG A 451 -62.17 -75.39 -74.48
N PHE A 452 -61.05 -75.38 -75.21
CA PHE A 452 -60.95 -76.01 -76.53
C PHE A 452 -61.29 -77.50 -76.47
N ARG A 453 -60.64 -78.28 -75.57
CA ARG A 453 -60.96 -79.71 -75.36
C ARG A 453 -62.44 -79.94 -75.00
N LYS A 454 -63.06 -79.05 -74.20
CA LYS A 454 -64.50 -79.12 -73.85
C LYS A 454 -65.38 -78.86 -75.10
N GLN A 455 -65.03 -77.89 -75.93
CA GLN A 455 -65.71 -77.62 -77.22
C GLN A 455 -65.55 -78.81 -78.18
N THR A 456 -64.35 -79.37 -78.34
CA THR A 456 -64.14 -80.57 -79.17
C THR A 456 -65.00 -81.73 -78.68
N LYS A 457 -64.99 -82.04 -77.37
CA LYS A 457 -65.78 -83.15 -76.79
C LYS A 457 -67.30 -82.91 -76.90
N ALA A 458 -67.75 -81.67 -76.86
CA ALA A 458 -69.15 -81.31 -77.14
C ALA A 458 -69.50 -81.51 -78.63
N ALA A 459 -68.64 -81.08 -79.56
CA ALA A 459 -68.80 -81.31 -80.98
C ALA A 459 -68.81 -82.82 -81.32
N THR A 460 -67.93 -83.62 -80.71
CA THR A 460 -67.94 -85.09 -80.87
C THR A 460 -69.25 -85.71 -80.36
N LYS A 461 -69.80 -85.23 -79.22
CA LYS A 461 -71.14 -85.66 -78.75
C LYS A 461 -72.24 -85.32 -79.76
N ILE A 462 -72.26 -84.10 -80.29
CA ILE A 462 -73.25 -83.66 -81.30
C ILE A 462 -73.13 -84.49 -82.59
N GLN A 463 -71.90 -84.69 -83.08
CA GLN A 463 -71.63 -85.51 -84.26
C GLN A 463 -72.02 -86.98 -84.05
N ALA A 464 -71.78 -87.55 -82.88
CA ALA A 464 -72.21 -88.91 -82.53
C ALA A 464 -73.73 -89.01 -82.47
N GLN A 465 -74.41 -88.05 -81.83
CA GLN A 465 -75.87 -88.01 -81.75
C GLN A 465 -76.51 -87.85 -83.14
N TRP A 466 -75.92 -87.03 -84.02
CA TRP A 466 -76.37 -86.87 -85.41
C TRP A 466 -76.14 -88.15 -86.24
N ARG A 467 -74.98 -88.82 -86.10
CA ARG A 467 -74.70 -90.12 -86.75
C ARG A 467 -75.69 -91.19 -86.30
N CYS A 468 -75.98 -91.26 -84.99
CA CYS A 468 -77.00 -92.14 -84.42
C CYS A 468 -78.40 -91.81 -84.96
N HIS A 469 -78.78 -90.53 -85.02
CA HIS A 469 -80.04 -90.09 -85.60
C HIS A 469 -80.17 -90.48 -87.09
N ARG A 470 -79.10 -90.31 -87.88
CA ARG A 470 -79.04 -90.69 -89.30
C ARG A 470 -79.23 -92.20 -89.50
N ALA A 471 -78.59 -93.02 -88.67
CA ALA A 471 -78.80 -94.46 -88.68
C ALA A 471 -80.23 -94.85 -88.27
N SER A 472 -80.78 -94.20 -87.24
CA SER A 472 -82.16 -94.42 -86.78
C SER A 472 -83.20 -94.02 -87.83
N THR A 473 -83.02 -92.91 -88.55
CA THR A 473 -83.91 -92.51 -89.66
C THR A 473 -83.81 -93.46 -90.85
N PHE A 474 -82.61 -93.95 -91.19
CA PHE A 474 -82.44 -94.96 -92.24
C PHE A 474 -83.14 -96.29 -91.88
N TYR A 475 -82.94 -96.80 -90.67
CA TYR A 475 -83.63 -97.99 -90.17
C TYR A 475 -85.16 -97.81 -90.13
N LYS A 476 -85.66 -96.65 -89.69
CA LYS A 476 -87.11 -96.33 -89.70
C LYS A 476 -87.69 -96.25 -91.12
N LYS A 477 -86.92 -95.75 -92.11
CA LYS A 477 -87.32 -95.78 -93.53
C LYS A 477 -87.39 -97.22 -94.06
N LEU A 478 -86.38 -98.05 -93.78
CA LEU A 478 -86.38 -99.48 -94.12
C LEU A 478 -87.60 -100.20 -93.53
N LYS A 479 -87.84 -100.05 -92.21
CA LYS A 479 -88.99 -100.68 -91.53
C LYS A 479 -90.33 -100.27 -92.15
N ARG A 480 -90.52 -98.99 -92.53
CA ARG A 480 -91.72 -98.55 -93.27
C ARG A 480 -91.82 -99.22 -94.64
N GLY A 481 -90.73 -99.26 -95.41
CA GLY A 481 -90.70 -99.91 -96.74
C GLY A 481 -91.07 -101.39 -96.70
N SER A 482 -90.56 -102.14 -95.71
CA SER A 482 -90.92 -103.55 -95.50
C SER A 482 -92.39 -103.74 -95.16
N ILE A 483 -92.94 -102.93 -94.24
CA ILE A 483 -94.35 -103.01 -93.83
C ILE A 483 -95.29 -102.66 -95.01
N SER A 484 -94.97 -101.63 -95.81
CA SER A 484 -95.76 -101.29 -96.98
C SER A 484 -95.76 -102.39 -98.05
N LYS A 485 -94.64 -103.10 -98.28
CA LYS A 485 -94.63 -104.26 -99.19
C LYS A 485 -95.42 -105.44 -98.65
N PHE A 486 -95.37 -105.70 -97.34
CA PHE A 486 -96.12 -106.80 -96.72
C PHE A 486 -97.64 -106.61 -96.83
N LEU A 487 -98.14 -105.39 -96.63
CA LEU A 487 -99.58 -105.08 -96.69
C LEU A 487 -100.17 -105.11 -98.11
N ILE A 488 -99.38 -104.86 -99.15
CA ILE A 488 -99.86 -104.87 -100.54
C ILE A 488 -100.09 -106.30 -101.07
N TYR A 489 -99.34 -107.29 -100.58
CA TYR A 489 -99.36 -108.66 -101.11
C TYR A 489 -100.56 -109.51 -100.66
N LEU A 490 -101.31 -109.08 -99.63
CA LEU A 490 -102.22 -109.95 -98.88
C LEU A 490 -103.73 -109.67 -99.03
N HIS A 491 -104.16 -108.60 -99.71
CA HIS A 491 -105.55 -108.12 -99.63
C HIS A 491 -106.23 -107.71 -100.96
N PHE A 492 -105.62 -107.99 -102.11
CA PHE A 492 -106.14 -107.53 -103.40
C PHE A 492 -107.47 -108.15 -103.93
N PRO A 493 -107.92 -109.37 -103.53
CA PRO A 493 -109.15 -109.95 -104.11
C PRO A 493 -110.51 -109.52 -103.50
N ASN A 494 -110.58 -109.18 -102.21
CA ASN A 494 -111.77 -109.53 -101.39
C ASN A 494 -112.72 -108.39 -100.94
N LEU A 495 -112.55 -107.13 -101.39
CA LEU A 495 -113.49 -106.04 -101.05
C LEU A 495 -114.07 -105.33 -102.28
N LYS A 496 -114.94 -106.04 -103.02
CA LYS A 496 -115.79 -105.48 -104.10
C LYS A 496 -117.30 -105.57 -103.79
N MET A 497 -117.69 -105.63 -102.51
CA MET A 497 -119.07 -105.44 -102.05
C MET A 497 -119.11 -104.51 -100.83
N THR A 498 -120.17 -103.69 -100.72
CA THR A 498 -120.63 -102.92 -99.53
C THR A 498 -119.53 -102.28 -98.66
N LEU A 499 -119.09 -101.02 -98.84
CA LEU A 499 -119.77 -99.76 -99.21
C LEU A 499 -120.67 -99.16 -98.09
N ASN A 500 -120.44 -97.86 -97.79
CA ASN A 500 -121.28 -96.89 -97.04
C ASN A 500 -121.51 -97.02 -95.51
N SER A 501 -120.71 -96.30 -94.71
CA SER A 501 -121.13 -95.31 -93.67
C SER A 501 -119.90 -94.82 -92.85
N THR A 502 -119.39 -93.57 -92.92
CA THR A 502 -119.88 -92.26 -92.39
C THR A 502 -119.94 -92.15 -90.86
N THR A 503 -119.31 -91.21 -90.11
CA THR A 503 -118.28 -90.14 -90.37
C THR A 503 -117.88 -89.42 -89.04
N LEU A 504 -116.89 -88.50 -89.06
CA LEU A 504 -116.67 -87.27 -88.21
C LEU A 504 -115.48 -87.14 -87.20
N GLN A 505 -115.11 -85.85 -86.96
CA GLN A 505 -114.15 -85.20 -86.02
C GLN A 505 -112.62 -85.47 -86.17
N ALA A 506 -111.65 -84.53 -86.27
CA ALA A 506 -111.43 -83.10 -85.89
C ALA A 506 -110.83 -82.85 -84.48
N ALA A 507 -110.05 -81.79 -84.14
CA ALA A 507 -109.13 -80.88 -84.86
C ALA A 507 -108.37 -79.91 -83.88
N ARG A 508 -107.22 -79.31 -84.30
CA ARG A 508 -106.46 -78.18 -83.64
C ARG A 508 -105.76 -78.53 -82.29
N GLU A 509 -104.84 -77.75 -81.68
CA GLU A 509 -104.59 -76.28 -81.61
C GLU A 509 -103.10 -75.83 -81.55
N THR A 510 -102.87 -74.50 -81.58
CA THR A 510 -101.58 -73.81 -81.44
C THR A 510 -101.75 -72.47 -80.70
N GLY A 511 -101.01 -72.21 -79.60
CA GLY A 511 -101.13 -70.94 -78.86
C GLY A 511 -99.89 -70.43 -78.09
N ALA A 512 -99.01 -71.31 -77.60
CA ALA A 512 -97.99 -71.01 -76.58
C ALA A 512 -96.77 -70.13 -77.00
N LEU A 513 -96.81 -69.43 -78.14
CA LEU A 513 -95.64 -68.76 -78.73
C LEU A 513 -95.64 -67.21 -78.62
N LYS A 514 -96.69 -66.59 -78.07
CA LYS A 514 -96.79 -65.12 -77.98
C LYS A 514 -96.27 -64.57 -76.64
N GLU A 515 -96.68 -65.16 -75.51
CA GLU A 515 -96.33 -64.72 -74.14
C GLU A 515 -94.83 -64.74 -73.84
N ALA A 516 -94.05 -65.54 -74.58
CA ALA A 516 -92.61 -65.65 -74.40
C ALA A 516 -91.83 -64.39 -74.82
N LYS A 517 -92.41 -63.51 -75.65
CA LYS A 517 -91.76 -62.27 -76.12
C LYS A 517 -91.83 -61.18 -75.04
N ASP A 518 -93.03 -60.87 -74.59
CA ASP A 518 -93.33 -59.71 -73.73
C ASP A 518 -92.64 -59.82 -72.34
N LYS A 519 -92.24 -61.03 -71.95
CA LYS A 519 -91.49 -61.31 -70.72
C LYS A 519 -90.01 -60.94 -70.79
N LEU A 520 -89.42 -60.81 -71.97
CA LEU A 520 -88.01 -60.41 -72.17
C LEU A 520 -87.82 -58.89 -72.15
N GLU A 521 -88.79 -58.13 -72.66
CA GLU A 521 -88.69 -56.67 -72.74
C GLU A 521 -88.65 -56.03 -71.34
N LYS A 522 -89.45 -56.53 -70.39
CA LYS A 522 -89.45 -56.08 -68.98
C LYS A 522 -88.14 -56.32 -68.22
N GLN A 523 -87.31 -57.30 -68.61
CA GLN A 523 -86.01 -57.51 -67.96
C GLN A 523 -84.95 -56.48 -68.40
N LEU A 524 -85.16 -55.82 -69.53
CA LEU A 524 -84.24 -54.82 -70.09
C LEU A 524 -84.39 -53.46 -69.36
N GLU A 525 -85.62 -53.12 -68.94
CA GLU A 525 -85.92 -51.95 -68.12
C GLU A 525 -85.27 -52.05 -66.72
N GLU A 526 -85.40 -53.21 -66.04
CA GLU A 526 -84.82 -53.41 -64.70
C GLU A 526 -83.29 -53.26 -64.68
N LEU A 527 -82.61 -53.80 -65.71
CA LEU A 527 -81.15 -53.66 -65.87
C LEU A 527 -80.73 -52.21 -66.15
N THR A 528 -81.56 -51.45 -66.87
CA THR A 528 -81.32 -50.03 -67.16
C THR A 528 -81.41 -49.18 -65.89
N TRP A 529 -82.38 -49.47 -65.01
CA TRP A 529 -82.54 -48.78 -63.72
C TRP A 529 -81.36 -49.01 -62.78
N ARG A 530 -80.87 -50.25 -62.67
CA ARG A 530 -79.68 -50.59 -61.86
C ARG A 530 -78.43 -49.83 -62.30
N LEU A 531 -78.24 -49.63 -63.62
CA LEU A 531 -77.12 -48.87 -64.18
C LEU A 531 -77.18 -47.36 -63.82
N GLN A 532 -78.38 -46.79 -63.66
CA GLN A 532 -78.55 -45.40 -63.25
C GLN A 532 -78.31 -45.21 -61.75
N LEU A 533 -78.65 -46.20 -60.92
CA LEU A 533 -78.37 -46.19 -59.48
C LEU A 533 -76.85 -46.23 -59.21
N GLU A 534 -76.11 -47.10 -59.91
CA GLU A 534 -74.64 -47.18 -59.76
C GLU A 534 -73.93 -45.88 -60.19
N LYS A 535 -74.49 -45.13 -61.14
CA LYS A 535 -73.94 -43.83 -61.55
C LYS A 535 -74.04 -42.77 -60.46
N ARG A 536 -75.15 -42.71 -59.70
CA ARG A 536 -75.28 -41.77 -58.57
C ARG A 536 -74.28 -42.08 -57.46
N LEU A 537 -74.16 -43.34 -57.07
CA LEU A 537 -73.18 -43.78 -56.07
C LEU A 537 -71.72 -43.48 -56.44
N ARG A 538 -71.42 -43.18 -57.72
CA ARG A 538 -70.12 -42.66 -58.14
C ARG A 538 -70.03 -41.13 -58.03
N THR A 539 -71.05 -40.37 -58.44
CA THR A 539 -71.04 -38.90 -58.32
C THR A 539 -70.92 -38.46 -56.86
N ASP A 540 -71.67 -39.09 -55.96
CA ASP A 540 -71.71 -38.71 -54.54
C ASP A 540 -70.34 -38.96 -53.86
N LEU A 541 -69.63 -40.00 -54.31
CA LEU A 541 -68.28 -40.37 -53.84
C LEU A 541 -67.20 -39.47 -54.46
N GLU A 542 -67.44 -38.93 -55.66
CA GLU A 542 -66.57 -37.96 -56.33
C GLU A 542 -66.73 -36.55 -55.72
N GLU A 543 -67.93 -36.15 -55.30
CA GLU A 543 -68.17 -34.93 -54.50
C GLU A 543 -67.57 -34.99 -53.10
N ALA A 544 -67.70 -36.12 -52.38
CA ALA A 544 -67.02 -36.30 -51.09
C ALA A 544 -65.50 -36.13 -51.21
N LYS A 545 -64.93 -36.57 -52.34
CA LYS A 545 -63.50 -36.46 -52.65
C LYS A 545 -63.09 -35.04 -53.04
N THR A 546 -63.92 -34.27 -53.76
CA THR A 546 -63.60 -32.85 -54.06
C THR A 546 -63.66 -31.99 -52.79
N GLN A 547 -64.54 -32.30 -51.82
CA GLN A 547 -64.59 -31.58 -50.55
C GLN A 547 -63.35 -31.80 -49.67
N GLU A 548 -62.77 -33.02 -49.60
CA GLU A 548 -61.48 -33.21 -48.91
C GLU A 548 -60.33 -32.52 -49.63
N VAL A 549 -60.29 -32.60 -50.97
CA VAL A 549 -59.27 -31.91 -51.78
C VAL A 549 -59.32 -30.40 -51.56
N ALA A 550 -60.51 -29.80 -51.53
CA ALA A 550 -60.68 -28.38 -51.22
C ALA A 550 -60.20 -28.00 -49.80
N LYS A 551 -60.49 -28.82 -48.77
CA LYS A 551 -59.96 -28.59 -47.42
C LYS A 551 -58.44 -28.65 -47.36
N LEU A 552 -57.82 -29.61 -48.06
CA LEU A 552 -56.37 -29.76 -48.13
C LEU A 552 -55.72 -28.63 -48.94
N GLN A 553 -56.37 -28.17 -50.02
CA GLN A 553 -55.93 -27.01 -50.78
C GLN A 553 -55.97 -25.73 -49.93
N ASN A 554 -57.08 -25.41 -49.27
CA ASN A 554 -57.20 -24.23 -48.41
C ASN A 554 -56.16 -24.25 -47.27
N SER A 555 -55.86 -25.41 -46.69
CA SER A 555 -54.83 -25.53 -45.64
C SER A 555 -53.39 -25.44 -46.19
N LEU A 556 -53.16 -25.81 -47.45
CA LEU A 556 -51.87 -25.64 -48.12
C LEU A 556 -51.66 -24.16 -48.51
N GLU A 557 -52.68 -23.54 -49.08
CA GLU A 557 -52.71 -22.13 -49.48
C GLU A 557 -52.55 -21.19 -48.27
N ALA A 558 -53.14 -21.52 -47.12
CA ALA A 558 -52.94 -20.77 -45.88
C ALA A 558 -51.51 -20.86 -45.29
N MET A 559 -50.74 -21.92 -45.58
CA MET A 559 -49.30 -21.97 -45.27
C MET A 559 -48.47 -21.29 -46.36
N GLN A 560 -48.81 -21.51 -47.63
CA GLN A 560 -48.13 -20.95 -48.79
C GLN A 560 -48.16 -19.41 -48.74
N ASN A 561 -49.32 -18.82 -48.48
CA ASN A 561 -49.48 -17.37 -48.32
C ASN A 561 -48.60 -16.79 -47.20
N LYS A 562 -48.43 -17.48 -46.06
CA LYS A 562 -47.53 -17.02 -44.99
C LYS A 562 -46.04 -17.12 -45.35
N VAL A 563 -45.66 -18.15 -46.11
CA VAL A 563 -44.29 -18.30 -46.62
C VAL A 563 -44.02 -17.25 -47.70
N ASP A 564 -45.00 -16.97 -48.55
CA ASP A 564 -44.87 -16.00 -49.65
C ASP A 564 -45.00 -14.56 -49.18
N GLU A 565 -45.77 -14.23 -48.13
CA GLU A 565 -45.70 -12.93 -47.45
C GLU A 565 -44.29 -12.68 -46.90
N SER A 566 -43.73 -13.65 -46.16
CA SER A 566 -42.40 -13.52 -45.56
C SER A 566 -41.28 -13.45 -46.59
N ASN A 567 -41.40 -14.17 -47.72
CA ASN A 567 -40.41 -14.10 -48.79
C ASN A 567 -40.59 -12.86 -49.69
N ALA A 568 -41.83 -12.44 -49.98
CA ALA A 568 -42.10 -11.26 -50.79
C ALA A 568 -41.64 -9.96 -50.10
N LEU A 569 -41.70 -9.87 -48.77
CA LEU A 569 -41.11 -8.74 -48.03
C LEU A 569 -39.58 -8.69 -48.21
N LEU A 570 -38.90 -9.82 -48.03
CA LEU A 570 -37.43 -9.91 -48.16
C LEU A 570 -36.92 -9.76 -49.60
N VAL A 571 -37.73 -10.09 -50.61
CA VAL A 571 -37.42 -9.83 -52.02
C VAL A 571 -37.72 -8.38 -52.39
N LYS A 572 -38.86 -7.81 -51.95
CA LYS A 572 -39.23 -6.41 -52.27
C LYS A 572 -38.20 -5.39 -51.79
N GLU A 573 -37.66 -5.50 -50.57
CA GLU A 573 -36.58 -4.59 -50.14
C GLU A 573 -35.31 -4.76 -50.99
N ARG A 574 -34.94 -6.00 -51.33
CA ARG A 574 -33.73 -6.31 -52.11
C ARG A 574 -33.81 -5.92 -53.58
N GLU A 575 -35.00 -5.89 -54.17
CA GLU A 575 -35.21 -5.43 -55.54
C GLU A 575 -35.49 -3.92 -55.62
N ALA A 576 -36.19 -3.33 -54.64
CA ALA A 576 -36.37 -1.88 -54.56
C ALA A 576 -35.02 -1.15 -54.42
N ALA A 577 -34.14 -1.64 -53.55
CA ALA A 577 -32.77 -1.13 -53.39
C ALA A 577 -31.89 -1.30 -54.64
N ARG A 578 -32.32 -2.09 -55.64
CA ARG A 578 -31.57 -2.38 -56.86
C ARG A 578 -32.10 -1.69 -58.11
N LYS A 579 -33.40 -1.36 -58.16
CA LYS A 579 -34.02 -0.61 -59.27
C LYS A 579 -34.12 0.90 -59.07
N ALA A 580 -33.94 1.42 -57.85
CA ALA A 580 -33.86 2.86 -57.61
C ALA A 580 -32.56 3.53 -58.11
N ILE A 581 -31.76 2.83 -58.92
CA ILE A 581 -30.45 3.29 -59.45
C ILE A 581 -30.47 3.39 -60.99
N GLU A 582 -31.42 2.75 -61.69
CA GLU A 582 -31.56 2.79 -63.16
C GLU A 582 -32.86 3.48 -63.59
N GLU A 583 -32.79 4.82 -63.61
CA GLU A 583 -33.46 5.75 -64.54
C GLU A 583 -35.01 5.84 -64.66
N ALA A 584 -35.46 7.03 -65.06
CA ALA A 584 -36.85 7.39 -65.39
C ALA A 584 -37.01 7.45 -66.94
N PRO A 585 -38.13 7.87 -67.59
CA PRO A 585 -39.40 8.42 -67.07
C PRO A 585 -40.68 7.74 -67.66
N PRO A 586 -41.68 8.41 -68.29
CA PRO A 586 -42.93 8.92 -67.66
C PRO A 586 -44.25 8.36 -68.27
N VAL A 587 -45.37 9.11 -68.08
CA VAL A 587 -46.55 9.26 -68.99
C VAL A 587 -47.87 8.47 -68.69
N ILE A 588 -48.77 9.17 -67.95
CA ILE A 588 -50.12 9.65 -68.39
C ILE A 588 -51.39 8.75 -68.34
N LYS A 589 -52.45 9.28 -67.65
CA LYS A 589 -53.93 9.13 -67.86
C LYS A 589 -54.61 7.77 -67.54
N GLU A 590 -55.90 7.64 -67.14
CA GLU A 590 -57.01 8.49 -66.59
C GLU A 590 -58.22 7.54 -66.22
N THR A 591 -59.39 7.83 -65.60
CA THR A 591 -60.12 9.03 -65.09
C THR A 591 -61.09 8.66 -63.92
N GLN A 592 -60.85 9.12 -62.67
CA GLN A 592 -61.86 9.45 -61.61
C GLN A 592 -62.76 8.29 -61.06
N VAL A 593 -63.43 8.36 -59.88
CA VAL A 593 -64.43 9.34 -59.37
C VAL A 593 -64.37 9.57 -57.83
N ILE A 594 -64.18 10.84 -57.45
CA ILE A 594 -64.88 11.66 -56.41
C ILE A 594 -65.33 10.91 -55.12
N ILE A 595 -64.61 10.98 -53.99
CA ILE A 595 -64.44 12.09 -52.98
C ILE A 595 -65.51 12.11 -51.88
N GLU A 596 -65.08 11.74 -50.66
CA GLU A 596 -65.51 12.38 -49.39
C GLU A 596 -64.37 12.35 -48.35
N ASP A 597 -63.44 11.38 -48.43
CA ASP A 597 -62.32 11.20 -47.48
C ASP A 597 -61.22 12.28 -47.49
N THR A 598 -61.14 13.15 -48.51
CA THR A 598 -59.93 13.96 -48.79
C THR A 598 -59.44 14.80 -47.61
N LYS A 599 -60.33 15.42 -46.83
CA LYS A 599 -59.94 16.21 -45.64
C LYS A 599 -59.42 15.38 -44.47
N LYS A 600 -59.89 14.13 -44.31
CA LYS A 600 -59.30 13.19 -43.35
C LYS A 600 -57.95 12.67 -43.85
N VAL A 601 -57.83 12.41 -45.15
CA VAL A 601 -56.58 12.01 -45.78
C VAL A 601 -55.52 13.09 -45.67
N GLU A 602 -55.85 14.38 -45.85
CA GLU A 602 -54.90 15.50 -45.65
C GLU A 602 -54.45 15.62 -44.19
N SER A 603 -55.38 15.53 -43.22
CA SER A 603 -55.04 15.53 -41.79
C SER A 603 -54.14 14.36 -41.41
N LEU A 604 -54.50 13.14 -41.84
CA LEU A 604 -53.73 11.93 -41.57
C LEU A 604 -52.41 11.89 -42.34
N ALA A 605 -52.32 12.53 -43.52
CA ALA A 605 -51.05 12.65 -44.26
C ALA A 605 -50.07 13.58 -43.54
N ALA A 606 -50.53 14.72 -43.00
CA ALA A 606 -49.69 15.60 -42.18
C ALA A 606 -49.24 14.93 -40.87
N GLU A 607 -50.13 14.17 -40.22
CA GLU A 607 -49.81 13.40 -39.02
C GLU A 607 -48.86 12.22 -39.35
N VAL A 608 -49.03 11.55 -40.49
CA VAL A 608 -48.13 10.50 -40.98
C VAL A 608 -46.77 11.06 -41.39
N ASP A 609 -46.67 12.23 -42.02
CA ASP A 609 -45.37 12.80 -42.41
C ASP A 609 -44.60 13.38 -41.21
N THR A 610 -45.29 13.93 -40.21
CA THR A 610 -44.66 14.28 -38.92
C THR A 610 -44.23 13.03 -38.14
N LEU A 611 -45.03 11.95 -38.14
CA LEU A 611 -44.63 10.65 -37.58
C LEU A 611 -43.49 9.98 -38.37
N LYS A 612 -43.42 10.14 -39.70
CA LYS A 612 -42.26 9.68 -40.51
C LYS A 612 -41.00 10.45 -40.14
N HIS A 613 -41.06 11.78 -40.00
CA HIS A 613 -39.90 12.56 -39.58
C HIS A 613 -39.43 12.21 -38.16
N LEU A 614 -40.35 11.96 -37.23
CA LEU A 614 -40.03 11.45 -35.89
C LEU A 614 -39.42 10.03 -35.94
N LEU A 615 -40.00 9.12 -36.73
CA LEU A 615 -39.49 7.76 -36.91
C LEU A 615 -38.12 7.74 -37.57
N GLN A 616 -37.88 8.59 -38.56
CA GLN A 616 -36.57 8.76 -39.21
C GLN A 616 -35.55 9.32 -38.22
N SER A 617 -35.91 10.34 -37.43
CA SER A 617 -35.05 10.90 -36.38
C SER A 617 -34.73 9.88 -35.28
N GLU A 618 -35.68 9.05 -34.86
CA GLU A 618 -35.41 7.98 -33.88
C GLU A 618 -34.58 6.84 -34.47
N LYS A 619 -34.76 6.53 -35.76
CA LYS A 619 -33.92 5.54 -36.45
C LYS A 619 -32.48 6.03 -36.60
N GLU A 620 -32.29 7.29 -36.96
CA GLU A 620 -30.96 7.93 -37.01
C GLU A 620 -30.33 8.06 -35.60
N ASN A 621 -31.10 8.39 -34.56
CA ASN A 621 -30.64 8.32 -33.16
C ASN A 621 -30.25 6.89 -32.77
N SER A 622 -31.04 5.87 -33.14
CA SER A 622 -30.76 4.46 -32.85
C SER A 622 -29.49 3.98 -33.56
N ASP A 623 -29.26 4.39 -34.80
CA ASP A 623 -28.07 4.02 -35.58
C ASP A 623 -26.81 4.82 -35.16
N ASP A 624 -26.97 6.02 -34.63
CA ASP A 624 -25.90 6.80 -33.96
C ASP A 624 -25.56 6.23 -32.56
N LEU A 625 -26.55 5.88 -31.75
CA LEU A 625 -26.36 5.18 -30.48
C LEU A 625 -25.75 3.78 -30.69
N GLY A 626 -26.16 3.06 -31.74
CA GLY A 626 -25.58 1.77 -32.12
C GLY A 626 -24.10 1.89 -32.50
N ARG A 627 -23.73 2.92 -33.29
CA ARG A 627 -22.32 3.23 -33.60
C ARG A 627 -21.53 3.63 -32.35
N LYS A 628 -22.04 4.54 -31.53
CA LYS A 628 -21.39 4.96 -30.28
C LYS A 628 -21.24 3.82 -29.28
N TYR A 629 -22.18 2.87 -29.24
CA TYR A 629 -22.05 1.65 -28.45
C TYR A 629 -20.95 0.74 -29.00
N ALA A 630 -20.89 0.51 -30.31
CA ALA A 630 -19.84 -0.29 -30.95
C ALA A 630 -18.43 0.34 -30.76
N GLU A 631 -18.30 1.65 -30.99
CA GLU A 631 -17.05 2.41 -30.77
C GLU A 631 -16.63 2.39 -29.29
N SER A 632 -17.58 2.51 -28.36
CA SER A 632 -17.32 2.40 -26.92
C SER A 632 -16.89 0.98 -26.54
N GLN A 633 -17.50 -0.05 -27.12
CA GLN A 633 -17.15 -1.44 -26.91
C GLN A 633 -15.76 -1.77 -27.49
N GLU A 634 -15.41 -1.26 -28.66
CA GLU A 634 -14.08 -1.40 -29.26
C GLU A 634 -13.00 -0.62 -28.47
N CYS A 635 -13.29 0.61 -28.02
CA CYS A 635 -12.41 1.36 -27.13
C CYS A 635 -12.22 0.64 -25.78
N SER A 636 -13.26 -0.02 -25.26
CA SER A 636 -13.18 -0.85 -24.03
C SER A 636 -12.35 -2.11 -24.26
N GLU A 637 -12.52 -2.79 -25.39
CA GLU A 637 -11.68 -3.92 -25.84
C GLU A 637 -10.21 -3.53 -25.96
N GLU A 638 -9.91 -2.39 -26.59
CA GLU A 638 -8.56 -1.89 -26.78
C GLU A 638 -7.93 -1.45 -25.45
N ARG A 639 -8.71 -0.82 -24.57
CA ARG A 639 -8.29 -0.48 -23.19
C ARG A 639 -8.03 -1.73 -22.35
N ARG A 640 -8.84 -2.79 -22.51
CA ARG A 640 -8.62 -4.10 -21.88
C ARG A 640 -7.31 -4.75 -22.36
N LYS A 641 -7.04 -4.73 -23.66
CA LYS A 641 -5.76 -5.21 -24.24
C LYS A 641 -4.56 -4.40 -23.73
N LYS A 642 -4.69 -3.07 -23.61
CA LYS A 642 -3.68 -2.18 -23.02
C LYS A 642 -3.47 -2.45 -21.53
N LEU A 643 -4.53 -2.73 -20.76
CA LEU A 643 -4.43 -3.14 -19.36
C LEU A 643 -3.66 -4.46 -19.23
N GLU A 644 -4.03 -5.47 -20.01
CA GLU A 644 -3.38 -6.79 -20.03
C GLU A 644 -1.90 -6.71 -20.45
N GLU A 645 -1.53 -5.77 -21.34
CA GLU A 645 -0.12 -5.45 -21.60
C GLU A 645 0.57 -4.76 -20.42
N THR A 646 -0.08 -3.81 -19.74
CA THR A 646 0.52 -3.16 -18.56
C THR A 646 0.70 -4.14 -17.39
N GLU A 647 -0.23 -5.07 -17.18
CA GLU A 647 -0.10 -6.16 -16.20
C GLU A 647 1.10 -7.06 -16.52
N LYS A 648 1.27 -7.46 -17.79
CA LYS A 648 2.45 -8.22 -18.23
C LYS A 648 3.75 -7.45 -18.04
N ARG A 649 3.77 -6.13 -18.24
CA ARG A 649 4.93 -5.27 -17.98
C ARG A 649 5.21 -5.11 -16.48
N VAL A 650 4.17 -4.97 -15.64
CA VAL A 650 4.31 -4.96 -14.17
C VAL A 650 4.88 -6.29 -13.67
N HIS A 651 4.39 -7.42 -14.20
CA HIS A 651 4.88 -8.75 -13.81
C HIS A 651 6.34 -8.97 -14.25
N GLN A 652 6.72 -8.53 -15.45
CA GLN A 652 8.13 -8.50 -15.89
C GLN A 652 9.01 -7.58 -15.02
N LEU A 653 8.48 -6.45 -14.56
CA LEU A 653 9.19 -5.56 -13.64
C LEU A 653 9.35 -6.19 -12.25
N GLN A 654 8.33 -6.87 -11.72
CA GLN A 654 8.39 -7.64 -10.47
C GLN A 654 9.39 -8.81 -10.55
N GLU A 655 9.40 -9.58 -11.65
CA GLU A 655 10.47 -10.55 -11.91
C GLU A 655 11.85 -9.89 -11.95
N SER A 656 11.97 -8.69 -12.54
CA SER A 656 13.25 -7.97 -12.64
C SER A 656 13.75 -7.41 -11.29
N MET A 657 12.82 -7.08 -10.39
CA MET A 657 13.09 -6.69 -9.00
C MET A 657 13.47 -7.91 -8.15
N SER A 658 12.73 -9.01 -8.26
CA SER A 658 13.06 -10.27 -7.57
C SER A 658 14.46 -10.76 -7.94
N ARG A 659 14.80 -10.73 -9.25
CA ARG A 659 16.17 -11.02 -9.77
C ARG A 659 17.22 -9.92 -9.48
N LEU A 660 16.83 -8.81 -8.87
CA LEU A 660 17.73 -7.78 -8.35
C LEU A 660 18.00 -8.03 -6.86
N GLU A 661 16.95 -8.31 -6.09
CA GLU A 661 17.00 -8.64 -4.66
C GLU A 661 17.75 -9.96 -4.42
N GLU A 662 17.48 -10.99 -5.24
CA GLU A 662 18.25 -12.24 -5.33
C GLU A 662 19.75 -11.98 -5.63
N LYS A 663 20.08 -10.92 -6.38
CA LYS A 663 21.49 -10.57 -6.65
C LYS A 663 22.11 -9.70 -5.59
N LEU A 664 21.32 -8.91 -4.89
CA LEU A 664 21.79 -8.09 -3.79
C LEU A 664 22.16 -9.01 -2.63
N THR A 665 21.28 -9.96 -2.29
CA THR A 665 21.55 -11.04 -1.32
C THR A 665 22.72 -11.94 -1.74
N ASN A 666 22.83 -12.32 -3.03
CA ASN A 666 24.01 -13.08 -3.49
C ASN A 666 25.32 -12.26 -3.42
N LEU A 667 25.32 -10.96 -3.77
CA LEU A 667 26.49 -10.09 -3.63
C LEU A 667 26.84 -9.77 -2.16
N GLU A 668 25.86 -9.78 -1.26
CA GLU A 668 26.07 -9.72 0.19
C GLU A 668 26.64 -11.04 0.73
N SER A 669 26.23 -12.19 0.19
CA SER A 669 26.80 -13.48 0.53
C SER A 669 28.25 -13.62 0.03
N GLU A 670 28.57 -13.18 -1.20
CA GLU A 670 29.95 -13.06 -1.68
C GLU A 670 30.76 -12.09 -0.80
N ASN A 671 30.18 -10.97 -0.37
CA ASN A 671 30.84 -10.07 0.59
C ASN A 671 31.11 -10.73 1.94
N LYS A 672 30.19 -11.56 2.45
CA LYS A 672 30.41 -12.36 3.68
C LYS A 672 31.55 -13.35 3.51
N VAL A 673 31.57 -14.11 2.40
CA VAL A 673 32.62 -15.09 2.10
C VAL A 673 34.00 -14.41 1.93
N LEU A 674 34.07 -13.31 1.17
CA LEU A 674 35.31 -12.55 1.00
C LEU A 674 35.82 -11.95 2.32
N ARG A 675 34.92 -11.50 3.22
CA ARG A 675 35.28 -11.06 4.58
C ARG A 675 35.77 -12.21 5.45
N GLN A 676 35.16 -13.40 5.36
CA GLN A 676 35.65 -14.59 6.07
C GLN A 676 37.02 -15.04 5.56
N GLN A 677 37.25 -15.02 4.24
CA GLN A 677 38.57 -15.29 3.65
C GLN A 677 39.62 -14.28 4.12
N ALA A 678 39.29 -12.98 4.15
CA ALA A 678 40.20 -11.95 4.68
C ALA A 678 40.54 -12.15 6.17
N VAL A 679 39.60 -12.62 6.99
CA VAL A 679 39.84 -12.92 8.41
C VAL A 679 40.67 -14.20 8.60
N SER A 680 40.59 -15.16 7.68
CA SER A 680 41.39 -16.39 7.73
C SER A 680 42.86 -16.22 7.32
N ILE A 681 43.25 -15.07 6.75
CA ILE A 681 44.59 -14.80 6.23
C ILE A 681 45.25 -13.65 7.03
N ALA A 682 45.45 -13.89 8.33
CA ALA A 682 46.25 -13.03 9.21
C ALA A 682 46.99 -13.90 10.25
N PRO A 683 48.31 -14.17 10.07
CA PRO A 683 49.06 -15.03 10.97
C PRO A 683 49.39 -14.32 12.29
N ASN A 684 49.36 -15.07 13.39
CA ASN A 684 49.59 -14.56 14.73
C ASN A 684 51.03 -14.85 15.20
N LYS A 685 51.59 -13.96 16.04
CA LYS A 685 52.94 -13.95 16.65
C LYS A 685 54.14 -13.61 15.74
N PHE A 686 54.87 -12.59 16.18
CA PHE A 686 56.33 -12.61 16.25
C PHE A 686 56.77 -12.55 17.71
N LEU A 687 57.65 -13.45 18.14
CA LEU A 687 58.71 -13.17 19.13
C LEU A 687 59.73 -14.31 19.13
N SER A 688 61.00 -13.94 19.29
CA SER A 688 62.19 -14.82 19.19
C SER A 688 62.41 -15.46 17.81
N GLY A 689 63.67 -15.64 17.44
CA GLY A 689 64.05 -16.26 16.18
C GLY A 689 65.40 -16.95 16.25
N ARG A 690 65.66 -17.88 15.32
CA ARG A 690 67.01 -18.39 15.04
C ARG A 690 67.13 -18.86 13.59
N SER A 691 68.37 -19.14 13.20
CA SER A 691 68.84 -19.11 11.81
C SER A 691 68.50 -20.35 10.94
N LYS A 692 68.47 -20.10 9.62
CA LYS A 692 68.97 -20.97 8.52
C LYS A 692 68.23 -22.27 8.13
N SER A 693 67.61 -22.20 6.94
CA SER A 693 68.07 -22.87 5.69
C SER A 693 67.42 -24.19 5.18
N ILE A 694 67.43 -24.27 3.83
CA ILE A 694 67.57 -25.46 2.95
C ILE A 694 66.31 -26.26 2.48
N LEU A 695 65.96 -25.98 1.22
CA LEU A 695 65.65 -26.87 0.06
C LEU A 695 64.54 -27.97 0.07
N GLN A 696 63.77 -27.95 -1.04
CA GLN A 696 63.21 -29.11 -1.80
C GLN A 696 62.09 -29.96 -1.14
N ARG A 697 61.27 -30.75 -1.87
CA ARG A 697 60.73 -30.77 -3.26
C ARG A 697 59.82 -32.02 -3.36
N GLY A 698 58.58 -31.89 -3.85
CA GLY A 698 57.65 -33.03 -4.03
C GLY A 698 56.99 -33.49 -2.71
N GLY A 699 56.01 -34.38 -2.72
CA GLY A 699 55.32 -35.00 -3.86
C GLY A 699 54.39 -36.15 -3.43
N ASP A 700 53.25 -36.28 -4.12
CA ASP A 700 52.30 -37.42 -4.15
C ASP A 700 51.56 -37.93 -2.89
N SER A 701 50.23 -37.71 -2.91
CA SER A 701 49.18 -38.74 -3.15
C SER A 701 49.04 -40.00 -2.26
N GLY A 702 47.92 -40.06 -1.53
CA GLY A 702 47.19 -41.29 -1.16
C GLY A 702 47.51 -41.95 0.21
N HIS A 703 46.69 -42.85 0.76
CA HIS A 703 45.24 -43.10 0.64
C HIS A 703 44.78 -44.12 1.72
N LEU A 704 43.57 -43.95 2.30
CA LEU A 704 42.68 -44.96 2.94
C LEU A 704 43.08 -45.69 4.27
N TYR A 705 42.16 -45.59 5.26
CA TYR A 705 41.66 -46.59 6.27
C TYR A 705 42.61 -47.46 7.14
N GLY A 706 42.20 -47.80 8.39
CA GLY A 706 42.98 -48.75 9.22
C GLY A 706 42.42 -49.31 10.56
N ASP A 707 41.69 -48.54 11.38
CA ASP A 707 40.96 -48.99 12.61
C ASP A 707 41.75 -49.53 13.85
N ALA A 708 41.04 -49.57 15.01
CA ALA A 708 41.20 -50.41 16.22
C ALA A 708 42.36 -50.25 17.26
N LYS A 709 41.99 -49.63 18.41
CA LYS A 709 42.18 -50.07 19.84
C LYS A 709 43.58 -50.15 20.52
N ILE A 710 43.78 -49.25 21.52
CA ILE A 710 43.84 -49.52 22.99
C ILE A 710 44.70 -50.73 23.47
N PRO A 711 45.75 -50.53 24.32
CA PRO A 711 45.51 -50.62 25.79
C PRO A 711 46.41 -49.82 26.79
N LEU A 712 45.75 -49.38 27.87
CA LEU A 712 46.11 -49.41 29.33
C LEU A 712 47.41 -48.80 29.90
N ASP A 713 47.20 -47.78 30.75
CA ASP A 713 47.71 -47.52 32.12
C ASP A 713 48.87 -48.34 32.73
N LEU A 714 49.71 -47.66 33.55
CA LEU A 714 49.70 -47.85 35.02
C LEU A 714 50.61 -46.89 35.84
N HIS A 715 50.19 -46.70 37.11
CA HIS A 715 50.93 -46.21 38.31
C HIS A 715 51.29 -44.72 38.53
N SER A 716 50.82 -44.23 39.68
CA SER A 716 51.33 -43.11 40.50
C SER A 716 51.74 -43.66 41.90
N PRO A 717 52.66 -43.00 42.64
CA PRO A 717 52.28 -42.16 43.79
C PRO A 717 53.03 -40.79 43.78
N SER A 718 52.54 -39.65 44.31
CA SER A 718 51.78 -39.31 45.54
C SER A 718 52.65 -39.04 46.79
N LEU A 719 52.89 -37.75 47.13
CA LEU A 719 52.52 -37.13 48.42
C LEU A 719 52.93 -35.65 48.55
N ASN A 720 52.31 -34.96 49.53
CA ASN A 720 52.54 -33.59 50.02
C ASN A 720 52.15 -32.44 49.05
N GLN A 721 51.44 -31.38 49.46
CA GLN A 721 50.79 -31.08 50.76
C GLN A 721 49.50 -30.25 50.52
N ARG A 722 48.55 -30.27 51.45
CA ARG A 722 47.25 -29.57 51.33
C ARG A 722 47.24 -28.20 51.99
N ASP A 723 46.44 -27.30 51.43
CA ASP A 723 45.51 -26.48 52.21
C ASP A 723 44.16 -26.36 51.46
N LEU A 724 43.10 -25.86 52.12
CA LEU A 724 41.69 -26.11 51.71
C LEU A 724 40.90 -24.85 51.33
N SER A 725 40.41 -24.75 50.09
CA SER A 725 39.12 -24.09 49.74
C SER A 725 38.76 -24.13 48.23
N GLU A 726 38.29 -25.26 47.67
CA GLU A 726 37.64 -25.25 46.33
C GLU A 726 36.80 -26.52 46.04
N VAL A 727 35.55 -26.58 46.52
CA VAL A 727 34.59 -27.65 46.21
C VAL A 727 33.15 -27.11 46.12
N GLU A 728 32.79 -26.45 45.01
CA GLU A 728 31.37 -26.18 44.71
C GLU A 728 31.02 -26.02 43.21
N ASP A 729 32.00 -25.80 42.32
CA ASP A 729 31.75 -25.30 40.96
C ASP A 729 31.47 -26.38 39.87
N LYS A 730 30.66 -27.39 40.20
CA LYS A 730 30.25 -28.47 39.26
C LYS A 730 28.74 -28.63 38.97
N PRO A 731 27.79 -28.28 39.86
CA PRO A 731 26.36 -28.32 39.51
C PRO A 731 25.95 -27.29 38.46
N GLN A 732 26.50 -26.07 38.53
CA GLN A 732 26.13 -24.91 37.70
C GLN A 732 26.09 -25.17 36.19
N LYS A 733 27.09 -25.88 35.63
CA LYS A 733 27.22 -26.04 34.17
C LYS A 733 26.06 -26.79 33.53
N SER A 734 25.64 -27.90 34.14
CA SER A 734 24.53 -28.72 33.63
C SER A 734 23.15 -28.06 33.72
N LEU A 735 22.99 -27.03 34.59
CA LEU A 735 21.76 -26.23 34.65
C LEU A 735 21.65 -25.25 33.49
N ASN A 736 22.76 -24.57 33.15
CA ASN A 736 22.81 -23.59 32.07
C ASN A 736 22.55 -24.24 30.69
N GLU A 737 23.11 -25.44 30.46
CA GLU A 737 22.91 -26.18 29.20
C GLU A 737 21.42 -26.49 28.96
N LYS A 738 20.72 -27.03 29.98
CA LYS A 738 19.27 -27.26 29.91
C LYS A 738 18.48 -25.97 29.72
N GLN A 739 18.81 -24.90 30.44
CA GLN A 739 18.13 -23.60 30.25
C GLN A 739 18.26 -23.10 28.81
N GLN A 740 19.37 -23.36 28.12
CA GLN A 740 19.56 -22.94 26.74
C GLN A 740 18.73 -23.76 25.74
N GLU A 741 18.54 -25.07 25.97
CA GLU A 741 17.60 -25.91 25.20
C GLU A 741 16.15 -25.45 25.36
N HIS A 742 15.71 -25.18 26.60
CA HIS A 742 14.36 -24.67 26.88
C HIS A 742 14.09 -23.29 26.21
N GLN A 743 15.11 -22.43 26.11
CA GLN A 743 15.01 -21.16 25.37
C GLN A 743 14.80 -21.37 23.87
N GLU A 744 15.48 -22.34 23.25
CA GLU A 744 15.34 -22.61 21.82
C GLU A 744 14.00 -23.26 21.47
N LEU A 745 13.47 -24.11 22.35
CA LEU A 745 12.09 -24.59 22.27
C LEU A 745 11.09 -23.43 22.30
N LEU A 746 11.24 -22.46 23.21
CA LEU A 746 10.39 -21.27 23.28
C LEU A 746 10.46 -20.44 21.98
N ILE A 747 11.65 -20.12 21.48
CA ILE A 747 11.82 -19.37 20.22
C ILE A 747 11.17 -20.12 19.04
N ARG A 748 11.35 -21.44 18.96
CA ARG A 748 10.73 -22.28 17.93
C ARG A 748 9.20 -22.35 18.04
N CYS A 749 8.63 -22.16 19.23
CA CYS A 749 7.18 -22.02 19.42
C CYS A 749 6.67 -20.62 19.04
N ILE A 750 7.40 -19.54 19.39
CA ILE A 750 7.03 -18.15 19.04
C ILE A 750 7.03 -17.94 17.52
N ALA A 751 7.92 -18.62 16.79
CA ALA A 751 7.97 -18.59 15.33
C ALA A 751 6.77 -19.27 14.62
N GLN A 752 5.84 -19.87 15.37
CA GLN A 752 4.63 -20.52 14.83
C GLN A 752 3.38 -19.66 15.08
N HIS A 753 2.38 -19.76 14.20
CA HIS A 753 1.14 -18.99 14.31
C HIS A 753 0.20 -19.57 15.40
N LEU A 754 0.54 -19.33 16.67
CA LEU A 754 -0.17 -19.86 17.83
C LEU A 754 -1.57 -19.25 18.05
N GLY A 755 -1.85 -18.05 17.53
CA GLY A 755 -3.18 -17.42 17.58
C GLY A 755 -3.65 -16.97 18.97
N PHE A 756 -4.97 -16.92 19.14
CA PHE A 756 -5.69 -16.41 20.32
C PHE A 756 -6.66 -17.47 20.88
N ALA A 757 -6.86 -17.46 22.20
CA ALA A 757 -7.91 -18.20 22.90
C ALA A 757 -8.94 -17.20 23.44
N GLY A 758 -10.04 -16.98 22.68
CA GLY A 758 -10.92 -15.84 22.92
C GLY A 758 -10.16 -14.53 22.74
N SER A 759 -10.21 -13.62 23.72
CA SER A 759 -9.39 -12.39 23.73
C SER A 759 -7.93 -12.62 24.13
N ARG A 760 -7.54 -13.80 24.64
CA ARG A 760 -6.21 -14.01 25.25
C ARG A 760 -5.15 -14.39 24.20
N PRO A 761 -4.05 -13.62 24.02
CA PRO A 761 -2.99 -13.93 23.07
C PRO A 761 -2.09 -15.07 23.57
N ILE A 762 -2.21 -16.25 22.95
CA ILE A 762 -1.58 -17.51 23.42
C ILE A 762 -0.05 -17.37 23.46
N ALA A 763 0.56 -16.87 22.37
CA ALA A 763 2.01 -16.64 22.28
C ALA A 763 2.55 -15.74 23.40
N ALA A 764 1.89 -14.61 23.68
CA ALA A 764 2.33 -13.67 24.70
C ALA A 764 2.21 -14.25 26.12
N CYS A 765 1.16 -15.05 26.37
CA CYS A 765 0.96 -15.72 27.66
C CYS A 765 2.01 -16.82 27.90
N ILE A 766 2.40 -17.56 26.86
CA ILE A 766 3.50 -18.54 26.93
C ILE A 766 4.84 -17.84 27.18
N ILE A 767 5.15 -16.77 26.42
CA ILE A 767 6.34 -15.93 26.63
C ILE A 767 6.42 -15.46 28.09
N TYR A 768 5.34 -14.92 28.63
CA TYR A 768 5.29 -14.40 29.99
C TYR A 768 5.44 -15.53 31.04
N LYS A 769 4.74 -16.68 30.86
CA LYS A 769 4.91 -17.86 31.73
C LYS A 769 6.37 -18.33 31.77
N CYS A 770 7.02 -18.52 30.61
CA CYS A 770 8.40 -18.98 30.56
C CYS A 770 9.38 -17.98 31.19
N LEU A 771 9.26 -16.68 30.87
CA LEU A 771 10.11 -15.64 31.46
C LEU A 771 9.95 -15.53 32.98
N LEU A 772 8.74 -15.72 33.51
CA LEU A 772 8.44 -15.72 34.94
C LEU A 772 8.95 -16.99 35.63
N GLN A 773 8.74 -18.17 35.03
CA GLN A 773 9.24 -19.46 35.52
C GLN A 773 10.78 -19.50 35.57
N TRP A 774 11.45 -18.92 34.57
CA TRP A 774 12.91 -18.78 34.54
C TRP A 774 13.42 -17.56 35.32
N ARG A 775 12.56 -16.86 36.07
CA ARG A 775 12.88 -15.62 36.82
C ARG A 775 13.65 -14.57 35.98
N SER A 776 13.45 -14.53 34.67
CA SER A 776 14.24 -13.69 33.74
C SER A 776 14.03 -12.19 33.91
N PHE A 777 13.04 -11.78 34.72
CA PHE A 777 12.84 -10.39 35.17
C PHE A 777 13.64 -10.04 36.45
N GLU A 778 14.09 -11.05 37.21
CA GLU A 778 14.89 -10.91 38.43
C GLU A 778 16.39 -11.14 38.19
N VAL A 779 16.72 -12.05 37.26
CA VAL A 779 18.11 -12.37 36.87
C VAL A 779 18.80 -11.11 36.36
N GLU A 780 20.00 -10.84 36.87
CA GLU A 780 20.71 -9.59 36.55
C GLU A 780 20.95 -9.40 35.05
N ARG A 781 21.27 -10.50 34.36
CA ARG A 781 21.92 -10.55 33.04
C ARG A 781 21.31 -11.67 32.20
N THR A 782 20.54 -11.36 31.15
CA THR A 782 19.88 -12.36 30.29
C THR A 782 19.84 -11.95 28.81
N SER A 783 19.95 -12.92 27.91
CA SER A 783 19.88 -12.76 26.44
C SER A 783 18.50 -13.12 25.85
N VAL A 784 17.59 -13.66 26.66
CA VAL A 784 16.30 -14.20 26.19
C VAL A 784 15.43 -13.09 25.58
N PHE A 785 15.45 -11.89 26.16
CA PHE A 785 14.72 -10.73 25.65
C PHE A 785 15.13 -10.38 24.21
N ASP A 786 16.43 -10.31 23.91
CA ASP A 786 16.92 -10.00 22.56
C ASP A 786 16.56 -11.10 21.54
N ARG A 787 16.67 -12.39 21.93
CA ARG A 787 16.25 -13.52 21.07
C ARG A 787 14.76 -13.46 20.72
N ILE A 788 13.90 -13.10 21.69
CA ILE A 788 12.46 -12.91 21.47
C ILE A 788 12.20 -11.72 20.53
N ILE A 789 12.85 -10.57 20.76
CA ILE A 789 12.70 -9.37 19.92
C ILE A 789 13.14 -9.62 18.47
N GLN A 790 14.27 -10.31 18.25
CA GLN A 790 14.73 -10.67 16.91
C GLN A 790 13.72 -11.58 16.18
N THR A 791 13.12 -12.53 16.91
CA THR A 791 12.10 -13.44 16.36
C THR A 791 10.82 -12.69 15.94
N ILE A 792 10.34 -11.77 16.79
CA ILE A 792 9.22 -10.88 16.48
C ILE A 792 9.56 -9.96 15.28
N GLY A 793 10.79 -9.43 15.23
CA GLY A 793 11.30 -8.62 14.13
C GLY A 793 11.26 -9.34 12.79
N HIS A 794 11.82 -10.53 12.70
CA HIS A 794 11.81 -11.34 11.49
C HIS A 794 10.39 -11.73 11.04
N ALA A 795 9.50 -12.05 11.98
CA ALA A 795 8.09 -12.32 11.66
C ALA A 795 7.42 -11.10 10.99
N ILE A 796 7.67 -9.88 11.49
CA ILE A 796 7.13 -8.64 10.91
C ILE A 796 7.75 -8.30 9.56
N GLU A 797 9.05 -8.56 9.37
CA GLU A 797 9.74 -8.29 8.10
C GLU A 797 9.29 -9.22 6.97
N SER A 798 8.93 -10.48 7.28
CA SER A 798 8.42 -11.44 6.30
C SER A 798 7.10 -11.03 5.60
N PHE A 799 6.38 -10.02 6.11
CA PHE A 799 5.16 -9.49 5.48
C PHE A 799 5.43 -8.37 4.45
N ARG A 800 6.69 -7.95 4.22
CA ARG A 800 7.01 -6.78 3.40
C ARG A 800 7.22 -7.08 1.91
N GLY A 801 6.14 -7.04 1.15
CA GLY A 801 6.21 -6.63 -0.26
C GLY A 801 6.46 -5.11 -0.36
N THR A 802 7.47 -4.70 -1.12
CA THR A 802 7.93 -3.30 -1.28
C THR A 802 7.36 -2.62 -2.55
N PRO A 803 7.43 -1.28 -2.72
CA PRO A 803 8.17 -0.25 -1.95
C PRO A 803 7.23 0.87 -1.40
N GLN A 804 7.66 1.99 -0.80
CA GLN A 804 8.98 2.63 -0.67
C GLN A 804 9.06 3.54 0.58
N GLY A 805 10.26 3.74 1.15
CA GLY A 805 10.70 5.11 1.52
C GLY A 805 10.48 5.69 2.93
N VAL A 806 10.89 5.02 4.02
CA VAL A 806 11.63 5.70 5.12
C VAL A 806 12.66 4.71 5.68
N ASN A 807 13.95 5.08 5.68
CA ASN A 807 15.00 4.41 6.44
C ASN A 807 15.30 5.24 7.70
N LEU A 808 15.03 4.68 8.88
CA LEU A 808 15.57 5.18 10.15
C LEU A 808 16.66 4.22 10.63
N SER A 809 17.87 4.74 10.80
CA SER A 809 19.07 3.97 11.06
C SER A 809 19.20 3.62 12.54
N PHE A 810 18.96 2.34 12.88
CA PHE A 810 19.60 1.76 14.07
C PHE A 810 21.09 1.59 13.77
N ALA A 811 21.90 2.49 14.31
CA ALA A 811 23.35 2.46 14.15
C ALA A 811 23.95 1.37 15.06
N ASN A 812 24.18 0.18 14.50
CA ASN A 812 25.00 -0.83 15.15
C ASN A 812 26.42 -0.29 15.37
N GLY A 813 26.78 -0.06 16.65
CA GLY A 813 28.17 -0.18 17.09
C GLY A 813 28.56 -1.65 16.96
N GLY A 814 29.08 -2.02 15.79
CA GLY A 814 29.11 -3.42 15.37
C GLY A 814 30.24 -4.24 16.01
N LEU A 815 29.97 -5.54 16.17
CA LEU A 815 30.88 -6.63 15.81
C LEU A 815 30.12 -7.97 15.84
N ALA A 816 30.30 -8.79 14.80
CA ALA A 816 29.86 -10.19 14.77
C ALA A 816 30.86 -10.96 13.91
N GLY A 817 31.79 -11.68 14.57
CA GLY A 817 32.96 -12.24 13.89
C GLY A 817 33.91 -13.05 14.77
N GLY A 818 33.41 -13.69 15.84
CA GLY A 818 34.21 -14.59 16.68
C GLY A 818 33.66 -14.74 18.09
N VAL A 819 33.02 -15.89 18.36
CA VAL A 819 32.47 -16.36 19.66
C VAL A 819 31.40 -15.46 20.29
N GLU A 820 30.23 -16.03 20.60
CA GLU A 820 29.14 -15.31 21.29
C GLU A 820 29.45 -15.07 22.77
N THR A 821 30.35 -14.11 23.04
CA THR A 821 30.45 -13.50 24.37
C THR A 821 29.32 -12.47 24.51
N LEU A 822 28.10 -12.96 24.73
CA LEU A 822 26.92 -12.13 25.00
C LEU A 822 27.24 -11.10 26.08
N ARG A 823 27.16 -9.79 25.73
CA ARG A 823 27.37 -8.70 26.69
C ARG A 823 26.20 -8.65 27.67
N GLN A 824 26.35 -9.43 28.72
CA GLN A 824 25.53 -9.43 29.92
C GLN A 824 25.38 -8.00 30.49
N VAL A 825 24.18 -7.43 30.35
CA VAL A 825 23.76 -6.12 30.89
C VAL A 825 23.24 -6.28 32.31
N GLU A 826 23.53 -5.35 33.21
CA GLU A 826 23.27 -5.45 34.66
C GLU A 826 21.80 -5.19 35.08
N ALA A 827 21.48 -5.63 36.30
CA ALA A 827 20.12 -5.82 36.80
C ALA A 827 19.21 -4.58 36.67
N LYS A 828 17.90 -4.84 36.56
CA LYS A 828 16.79 -3.89 36.36
C LYS A 828 16.70 -3.25 34.97
N TYR A 829 17.80 -3.07 34.24
CA TYR A 829 17.77 -2.47 32.89
C TYR A 829 17.18 -3.40 31.78
N PRO A 830 17.47 -4.72 31.72
CA PRO A 830 17.04 -5.56 30.60
C PRO A 830 15.52 -5.63 30.40
N ALA A 831 14.74 -5.77 31.48
CA ALA A 831 13.29 -5.80 31.41
C ALA A 831 12.67 -4.44 31.00
N LEU A 832 13.30 -3.33 31.41
CA LEU A 832 12.91 -1.98 30.99
C LEU A 832 13.18 -1.79 29.49
N LEU A 833 14.36 -2.19 29.01
CA LEU A 833 14.74 -2.14 27.61
C LEU A 833 13.81 -3.00 26.73
N PHE A 834 13.47 -4.21 27.18
CA PHE A 834 12.51 -5.09 26.51
C PHE A 834 11.12 -4.43 26.41
N LYS A 835 10.62 -3.79 27.49
CA LYS A 835 9.36 -3.00 27.45
C LYS A 835 9.45 -1.84 26.45
N GLN A 836 10.58 -1.12 26.40
CA GLN A 836 10.79 -0.02 25.46
C GLN A 836 10.86 -0.50 23.99
N GLN A 837 11.54 -1.62 23.73
CA GLN A 837 11.60 -2.23 22.40
C GLN A 837 10.20 -2.66 21.94
N LEU A 838 9.45 -3.40 22.77
CA LEU A 838 8.06 -3.79 22.46
C LEU A 838 7.15 -2.58 22.22
N THR A 839 7.31 -1.52 23.01
CA THR A 839 6.61 -0.24 22.80
C THR A 839 6.87 0.32 21.39
N ALA A 840 8.14 0.43 21.00
CA ALA A 840 8.53 0.93 19.68
C ALA A 840 8.02 0.04 18.52
N TYR A 841 7.85 -1.27 18.74
CA TYR A 841 7.17 -2.14 17.77
C TYR A 841 5.67 -1.83 17.66
N VAL A 842 4.96 -1.65 18.78
CA VAL A 842 3.52 -1.28 18.77
C VAL A 842 3.31 0.08 18.09
N GLU A 843 4.12 1.08 18.42
CA GLU A 843 4.13 2.40 17.78
C GLU A 843 4.35 2.32 16.26
N LYS A 844 5.36 1.55 15.83
CA LYS A 844 5.68 1.32 14.42
C LYS A 844 4.57 0.58 13.67
N ILE A 845 3.95 -0.44 14.29
CA ILE A 845 2.83 -1.20 13.71
C ILE A 845 1.59 -0.30 13.59
N TYR A 846 1.26 0.47 14.64
CA TYR A 846 0.16 1.43 14.62
C TYR A 846 0.33 2.47 13.49
N GLY A 847 1.53 3.05 13.36
CA GLY A 847 1.84 3.97 12.26
C GLY A 847 1.66 3.33 10.88
N MET A 848 2.17 2.10 10.68
CA MET A 848 1.99 1.35 9.43
C MET A 848 0.51 1.06 9.12
N ILE A 849 -0.29 0.67 10.11
CA ILE A 849 -1.73 0.39 10.00
C ILE A 849 -2.49 1.65 9.59
N ARG A 850 -2.25 2.78 10.28
CA ARG A 850 -2.82 4.09 9.97
C ARG A 850 -2.44 4.58 8.57
N ASP A 851 -1.16 4.52 8.23
CA ASP A 851 -0.64 5.12 6.98
C ASP A 851 -1.02 4.29 5.74
N ASN A 852 -1.30 2.99 5.90
CA ASN A 852 -1.88 2.17 4.84
C ASN A 852 -3.34 2.56 4.58
N LEU A 853 -4.16 2.74 5.62
CA LEU A 853 -5.56 3.18 5.46
C LEU A 853 -5.65 4.61 4.90
N LYS A 854 -4.75 5.53 5.30
CA LYS A 854 -4.61 6.86 4.67
C LYS A 854 -4.38 6.75 3.15
N LYS A 855 -3.52 5.82 2.69
CA LYS A 855 -3.22 5.59 1.26
C LYS A 855 -4.40 4.99 0.49
N GLU A 856 -5.18 4.10 1.12
CA GLU A 856 -6.35 3.48 0.49
C GLU A 856 -7.49 4.49 0.28
N ILE A 857 -7.74 5.34 1.27
CA ILE A 857 -8.85 6.31 1.25
C ILE A 857 -8.51 7.59 0.47
N SER A 858 -7.24 8.01 0.42
CA SER A 858 -6.83 9.27 -0.22
C SER A 858 -7.29 9.45 -1.69
N PRO A 859 -7.18 8.45 -2.59
CA PRO A 859 -7.69 8.57 -3.96
C PRO A 859 -9.21 8.78 -4.03
N LEU A 860 -9.97 8.19 -3.11
CA LEU A 860 -11.43 8.35 -3.04
C LEU A 860 -11.80 9.74 -2.52
N LEU A 861 -11.09 10.26 -1.51
CA LEU A 861 -11.30 11.63 -1.01
C LEU A 861 -11.14 12.68 -2.13
N GLY A 862 -10.13 12.51 -2.99
CA GLY A 862 -9.90 13.37 -4.17
C GLY A 862 -11.12 13.48 -5.10
N LEU A 863 -11.91 12.40 -5.21
CA LEU A 863 -13.15 12.34 -6.00
C LEU A 863 -14.38 12.82 -5.22
N CYS A 864 -14.37 12.72 -3.89
CA CYS A 864 -15.46 13.13 -3.01
C CYS A 864 -15.60 14.66 -2.83
N ILE A 865 -14.55 15.43 -3.15
CA ILE A 865 -14.50 16.90 -2.98
C ILE A 865 -15.30 17.68 -4.04
N GLN A 866 -15.61 17.07 -5.19
CA GLN A 866 -16.30 17.73 -6.29
C GLN A 866 -17.42 16.86 -6.85
N ALA A 867 -18.64 17.39 -6.88
CA ALA A 867 -19.78 16.71 -7.50
C ALA A 867 -19.53 16.43 -9.00
N PRO A 868 -19.62 15.18 -9.47
CA PRO A 868 -19.57 14.83 -10.88
C PRO A 868 -20.48 15.69 -11.77
N ARG A 869 -19.86 16.48 -12.67
CA ARG A 869 -20.55 17.33 -13.63
C ARG A 869 -21.21 16.48 -14.72
N THR A 870 -22.49 16.16 -14.55
CA THR A 870 -23.31 15.58 -15.62
C THR A 870 -23.36 16.54 -16.82
N SER A 871 -22.90 16.08 -17.98
CA SER A 871 -22.85 16.87 -19.22
C SER A 871 -24.21 17.49 -19.55
N ARG A 872 -24.23 18.78 -19.93
CA ARG A 872 -25.45 19.46 -20.44
C ARG A 872 -25.84 18.89 -21.81
N ALA A 873 -26.55 17.77 -21.83
CA ALA A 873 -27.28 17.27 -22.98
C ALA A 873 -28.76 17.69 -22.90
N SER A 874 -29.29 18.14 -24.04
CA SER A 874 -30.63 18.72 -24.28
C SER A 874 -31.74 18.50 -23.22
N LEU A 875 -32.20 19.59 -22.60
CA LEU A 875 -33.41 19.62 -21.76
C LEU A 875 -34.68 19.74 -22.63
N VAL A 876 -35.12 18.62 -23.21
CA VAL A 876 -36.46 18.51 -23.81
C VAL A 876 -37.51 18.34 -22.70
N LYS A 877 -38.64 19.03 -22.81
CA LYS A 877 -39.73 18.96 -21.81
C LYS A 877 -40.46 17.61 -21.88
N GLY A 878 -40.40 16.82 -20.81
CA GLY A 878 -41.15 15.56 -20.64
C GLY A 878 -41.50 15.30 -19.17
N SER A 879 -42.61 14.61 -18.91
CA SER A 879 -43.17 14.46 -17.55
C SER A 879 -42.80 13.11 -16.91
N SER A 880 -41.62 13.02 -16.30
CA SER A 880 -41.13 11.80 -15.61
C SER A 880 -40.15 12.09 -14.45
N ARG A 881 -40.41 13.17 -13.70
CA ARG A 881 -39.44 13.82 -12.79
C ARG A 881 -38.98 13.04 -11.55
N SER A 882 -39.66 11.96 -11.14
CA SER A 882 -39.42 11.32 -9.83
C SER A 882 -38.43 10.16 -9.82
N VAL A 883 -38.19 9.48 -10.95
CA VAL A 883 -37.38 8.24 -10.98
C VAL A 883 -35.94 8.49 -11.45
N ALA A 884 -35.74 9.45 -12.35
CA ALA A 884 -34.41 9.75 -12.89
C ALA A 884 -33.47 10.47 -11.89
N SER A 885 -33.99 11.22 -10.90
CA SER A 885 -33.14 11.91 -9.93
C SER A 885 -32.49 10.95 -8.94
N THR A 886 -33.21 9.89 -8.52
CA THR A 886 -32.73 8.92 -7.54
C THR A 886 -31.50 8.18 -8.05
N ALA A 887 -31.52 7.69 -9.29
CA ALA A 887 -30.39 7.01 -9.91
C ALA A 887 -29.16 7.91 -10.07
N ALA A 888 -29.35 9.20 -10.41
CA ALA A 888 -28.27 10.18 -10.46
C ALA A 888 -27.66 10.43 -9.07
N GLN A 889 -28.48 10.57 -8.03
CA GLN A 889 -28.01 10.71 -6.65
C GLN A 889 -27.30 9.44 -6.14
N GLN A 890 -27.78 8.25 -6.50
CA GLN A 890 -27.11 6.98 -6.20
C GLN A 890 -25.68 6.94 -6.78
N ALA A 891 -25.52 7.37 -8.04
CA ALA A 891 -24.21 7.40 -8.70
C ALA A 891 -23.26 8.45 -8.10
N LEU A 892 -23.77 9.58 -7.61
CA LEU A 892 -22.99 10.60 -6.90
C LEU A 892 -22.46 10.05 -5.55
N ILE A 893 -23.30 9.37 -4.77
CA ILE A 893 -22.97 8.90 -3.41
C ILE A 893 -21.99 7.69 -3.43
N ALA A 894 -21.84 6.99 -4.56
CA ALA A 894 -21.01 5.79 -4.69
C ALA A 894 -19.54 5.95 -4.23
N HIS A 895 -18.93 7.14 -4.39
CA HIS A 895 -17.56 7.39 -3.92
C HIS A 895 -17.47 7.43 -2.38
N TRP A 896 -18.45 8.06 -1.72
CA TRP A 896 -18.55 8.09 -0.25
C TRP A 896 -18.85 6.71 0.33
N GLN A 897 -19.71 5.93 -0.33
CA GLN A 897 -19.97 4.53 0.02
C GLN A 897 -18.71 3.65 -0.14
N GLY A 898 -17.82 3.96 -1.08
CA GLY A 898 -16.51 3.34 -1.18
C GLY A 898 -15.63 3.58 0.05
N ILE A 899 -15.61 4.82 0.58
CA ILE A 899 -14.88 5.17 1.81
C ILE A 899 -15.50 4.49 3.03
N VAL A 900 -16.82 4.58 3.19
CA VAL A 900 -17.58 3.93 4.27
C VAL A 900 -17.36 2.41 4.28
N LYS A 901 -17.31 1.79 3.10
CA LYS A 901 -16.98 0.36 2.96
C LYS A 901 -15.54 0.06 3.38
N SER A 902 -14.55 0.81 2.89
CA SER A 902 -13.13 0.65 3.29
C SER A 902 -12.96 0.74 4.82
N LEU A 903 -13.55 1.76 5.45
CA LEU A 903 -13.57 1.92 6.91
C LEU A 903 -14.24 0.73 7.62
N GLY A 904 -15.35 0.21 7.08
CA GLY A 904 -16.07 -0.94 7.62
C GLY A 904 -15.33 -2.28 7.47
N ASP A 905 -14.79 -2.59 6.29
CA ASP A 905 -14.02 -3.80 6.02
C ASP A 905 -12.72 -3.81 6.86
N PHE A 906 -12.09 -2.65 7.04
CA PHE A 906 -10.94 -2.46 7.94
C PHE A 906 -11.32 -2.63 9.43
N LEU A 907 -12.43 -2.04 9.89
CA LEU A 907 -12.94 -2.25 11.26
C LEU A 907 -13.23 -3.73 11.53
N ASN A 908 -13.87 -4.43 10.59
CA ASN A 908 -14.14 -5.86 10.68
C ASN A 908 -12.84 -6.67 10.72
N THR A 909 -11.83 -6.28 9.95
CA THR A 909 -10.50 -6.91 9.97
C THR A 909 -9.82 -6.74 11.33
N LEU A 910 -9.86 -5.54 11.92
CA LEU A 910 -9.30 -5.28 13.27
C LEU A 910 -10.03 -6.05 14.37
N LYS A 911 -11.37 -6.13 14.31
CA LYS A 911 -12.17 -6.95 15.24
C LYS A 911 -11.85 -8.44 15.12
N THR A 912 -11.73 -8.97 13.88
CA THR A 912 -11.41 -10.38 13.61
C THR A 912 -10.00 -10.76 14.10
N ASN A 913 -9.08 -9.80 14.19
CA ASN A 913 -7.72 -10.00 14.70
C ASN A 913 -7.55 -9.57 16.17
N HIS A 914 -8.66 -9.42 16.92
CA HIS A 914 -8.67 -9.10 18.36
C HIS A 914 -7.86 -7.85 18.76
N VAL A 915 -7.82 -6.83 17.90
CA VAL A 915 -7.09 -5.58 18.19
C VAL A 915 -7.84 -4.76 19.27
N PRO A 916 -7.18 -4.33 20.36
CA PRO A 916 -7.84 -3.63 21.47
C PRO A 916 -8.65 -2.40 21.02
N PRO A 917 -9.93 -2.25 21.43
CA PRO A 917 -10.80 -1.16 20.98
C PRO A 917 -10.23 0.24 21.19
N PHE A 918 -9.43 0.46 22.25
CA PHE A 918 -8.69 1.70 22.49
C PHE A 918 -7.78 2.09 21.31
N LEU A 919 -7.00 1.14 20.77
CA LEU A 919 -6.13 1.40 19.63
C LEU A 919 -6.95 1.61 18.35
N VAL A 920 -8.03 0.84 18.16
CA VAL A 920 -8.94 0.99 17.01
C VAL A 920 -9.57 2.39 16.98
N ARG A 921 -10.08 2.86 18.12
CA ARG A 921 -10.63 4.21 18.32
C ARG A 921 -9.60 5.28 17.94
N LYS A 922 -8.35 5.14 18.44
CA LYS A 922 -7.25 6.07 18.14
C LYS A 922 -6.90 6.12 16.65
N VAL A 923 -6.89 4.98 15.94
CA VAL A 923 -6.74 4.97 14.47
C VAL A 923 -7.86 5.79 13.82
N PHE A 924 -9.12 5.51 14.14
CA PHE A 924 -10.24 6.20 13.49
C PHE A 924 -10.30 7.68 13.80
N THR A 925 -9.94 8.13 15.01
CA THR A 925 -9.78 9.57 15.31
C THR A 925 -8.75 10.22 14.37
N GLN A 926 -7.58 9.62 14.16
CA GLN A 926 -6.58 10.18 13.24
C GLN A 926 -6.97 10.09 11.77
N ILE A 927 -7.72 9.06 11.36
CA ILE A 927 -8.24 8.95 9.99
C ILE A 927 -9.32 10.00 9.73
N PHE A 928 -10.20 10.27 10.69
CA PHE A 928 -11.22 11.32 10.55
C PHE A 928 -10.61 12.73 10.60
N SER A 929 -9.56 12.94 11.39
CA SER A 929 -8.75 14.17 11.34
C SER A 929 -8.06 14.34 9.97
N PHE A 930 -7.48 13.28 9.41
CA PHE A 930 -6.93 13.30 8.05
C PHE A 930 -7.99 13.59 6.98
N ILE A 931 -9.19 12.99 7.08
CA ILE A 931 -10.33 13.30 6.20
C ILE A 931 -10.71 14.78 6.33
N ASN A 932 -10.79 15.33 7.55
CA ASN A 932 -11.04 16.75 7.78
C ASN A 932 -10.00 17.63 7.05
N VAL A 933 -8.71 17.37 7.26
CA VAL A 933 -7.60 18.12 6.64
C VAL A 933 -7.67 18.06 5.11
N GLN A 934 -7.82 16.86 4.53
CA GLN A 934 -7.84 16.67 3.07
C GLN A 934 -9.03 17.38 2.41
N LEU A 935 -10.25 17.22 2.97
CA LEU A 935 -11.46 17.84 2.42
C LEU A 935 -11.41 19.37 2.58
N PHE A 936 -11.05 19.87 3.76
CA PHE A 936 -11.07 21.29 4.10
C PHE A 936 -9.99 22.08 3.34
N ASN A 937 -8.76 21.58 3.28
CA ASN A 937 -7.70 22.23 2.51
C ASN A 937 -8.04 22.27 1.02
N SER A 938 -8.62 21.18 0.48
CA SER A 938 -9.04 21.14 -0.93
C SER A 938 -10.18 22.12 -1.23
N LEU A 939 -11.11 22.31 -0.30
CA LEU A 939 -12.17 23.33 -0.38
C LEU A 939 -11.56 24.75 -0.41
N LEU A 940 -10.57 25.04 0.44
CA LEU A 940 -9.90 26.34 0.51
C LEU A 940 -8.94 26.65 -0.66
N LEU A 941 -8.50 25.62 -1.39
CA LEU A 941 -7.62 25.75 -2.56
C LEU A 941 -8.39 25.81 -3.89
N ARG A 942 -9.62 25.26 -3.98
CA ARG A 942 -10.38 25.15 -5.24
C ARG A 942 -11.67 25.96 -5.21
N ARG A 943 -11.70 27.11 -5.89
CA ARG A 943 -12.89 27.98 -6.02
C ARG A 943 -14.13 27.21 -6.51
N GLU A 944 -13.96 26.26 -7.44
CA GLU A 944 -15.05 25.46 -8.00
C GLU A 944 -15.68 24.46 -7.01
N CYS A 945 -15.09 24.26 -5.83
CA CYS A 945 -15.64 23.44 -4.75
C CYS A 945 -16.47 24.26 -3.75
N CYS A 946 -16.34 25.60 -3.75
CA CYS A 946 -17.13 26.51 -2.93
C CYS A 946 -18.45 26.91 -3.62
N SER A 947 -19.29 25.92 -3.96
CA SER A 947 -20.64 26.17 -4.49
C SER A 947 -21.75 25.64 -3.57
N PHE A 948 -22.99 26.08 -3.81
CA PHE A 948 -24.14 25.57 -3.06
C PHE A 948 -24.37 24.08 -3.34
N SER A 949 -24.36 23.68 -4.62
CA SER A 949 -24.57 22.28 -5.01
C SER A 949 -23.47 21.34 -4.48
N ASN A 950 -22.22 21.81 -4.47
CA ASN A 950 -21.10 21.04 -3.93
C ASN A 950 -21.15 20.97 -2.39
N GLY A 951 -21.65 22.02 -1.74
CA GLY A 951 -22.00 22.01 -0.32
C GLY A 951 -23.06 20.94 0.01
N GLU A 952 -24.15 20.85 -0.75
CA GLU A 952 -25.16 19.79 -0.57
C GLU A 952 -24.57 18.38 -0.78
N TYR A 953 -23.75 18.20 -1.82
CA TYR A 953 -23.11 16.92 -2.12
C TYR A 953 -22.17 16.44 -1.02
N VAL A 954 -21.25 17.30 -0.55
CA VAL A 954 -20.33 16.95 0.55
C VAL A 954 -21.10 16.79 1.86
N LYS A 955 -22.18 17.56 2.09
CA LYS A 955 -23.05 17.39 3.27
C LYS A 955 -23.71 16.01 3.31
N ALA A 956 -24.18 15.49 2.16
CA ALA A 956 -24.72 14.14 2.08
C ALA A 956 -23.64 13.08 2.36
N GLY A 957 -22.44 13.25 1.81
CA GLY A 957 -21.30 12.36 2.08
C GLY A 957 -20.82 12.35 3.53
N LEU A 958 -20.85 13.50 4.20
CA LEU A 958 -20.57 13.60 5.65
C LEU A 958 -21.63 12.88 6.49
N ALA A 959 -22.90 12.84 6.07
CA ALA A 959 -23.96 12.10 6.77
C ALA A 959 -23.79 10.57 6.66
N GLU A 960 -23.25 10.06 5.56
CA GLU A 960 -22.86 8.64 5.44
C GLU A 960 -21.72 8.28 6.42
N LEU A 961 -20.77 9.20 6.65
CA LEU A 961 -19.74 9.02 7.69
C LEU A 961 -20.30 9.12 9.11
N GLU A 962 -21.26 10.03 9.37
CA GLU A 962 -21.97 10.12 10.65
C GLU A 962 -22.72 8.81 10.97
N HIS A 963 -23.42 8.26 9.97
CA HIS A 963 -24.11 6.97 10.10
C HIS A 963 -23.13 5.80 10.29
N TRP A 964 -21.96 5.80 9.63
CA TRP A 964 -20.90 4.83 9.89
C TRP A 964 -20.38 4.90 11.33
N CYS A 965 -20.13 6.10 11.87
CA CYS A 965 -19.71 6.27 13.27
C CYS A 965 -20.74 5.69 14.26
N TYR A 966 -22.03 5.93 14.00
CA TYR A 966 -23.12 5.35 14.80
C TYR A 966 -23.11 3.81 14.75
N ASN A 967 -23.04 3.23 13.55
CA ASN A 967 -23.02 1.79 13.33
C ASN A 967 -21.75 1.10 13.87
N ALA A 968 -20.61 1.80 13.89
CA ALA A 968 -19.35 1.32 14.45
C ALA A 968 -19.37 1.27 15.99
N THR A 969 -20.32 1.97 16.63
CA THR A 969 -20.50 2.19 18.08
C THR A 969 -19.39 3.01 18.76
N ASP A 970 -19.70 3.69 19.87
CA ASP A 970 -18.72 4.50 20.62
C ASP A 970 -17.47 3.70 20.97
N GLU A 971 -17.62 2.41 21.31
CA GLU A 971 -16.53 1.49 21.65
C GLU A 971 -15.34 1.61 20.67
N TYR A 972 -15.62 1.62 19.37
CA TYR A 972 -14.64 1.64 18.28
C TYR A 972 -14.51 2.98 17.55
N ALA A 973 -15.55 3.82 17.51
CA ALA A 973 -15.51 5.12 16.82
C ALA A 973 -15.11 6.27 17.75
N GLY A 974 -15.65 6.30 18.97
CA GLY A 974 -15.46 7.40 19.92
C GLY A 974 -15.69 8.78 19.31
N SER A 975 -14.83 9.74 19.69
CA SER A 975 -14.86 11.13 19.22
C SER A 975 -14.37 11.35 17.77
N ALA A 976 -14.25 10.30 16.94
CA ALA A 976 -13.80 10.47 15.55
C ALA A 976 -14.68 11.42 14.73
N TRP A 977 -15.99 11.48 15.03
CA TRP A 977 -16.93 12.41 14.38
C TRP A 977 -16.62 13.90 14.65
N ASP A 978 -15.99 14.21 15.79
CA ASP A 978 -15.69 15.58 16.21
C ASP A 978 -14.46 16.15 15.50
N GLU A 979 -13.57 15.31 14.98
CA GLU A 979 -12.41 15.76 14.20
C GLU A 979 -12.81 16.38 12.85
N LEU A 980 -13.98 16.01 12.31
CA LEU A 980 -14.57 16.60 11.10
C LEU A 980 -15.14 18.02 11.32
N LYS A 981 -14.95 18.64 12.49
CA LYS A 981 -15.46 19.97 12.86
C LYS A 981 -15.23 21.08 11.82
N HIS A 982 -14.04 21.17 11.21
CA HIS A 982 -13.73 22.26 10.28
C HIS A 982 -14.51 22.10 8.95
N ILE A 983 -14.49 20.90 8.36
CA ILE A 983 -15.26 20.64 7.13
C ILE A 983 -16.77 20.67 7.41
N ARG A 984 -17.24 20.17 8.55
CA ARG A 984 -18.66 20.23 8.96
C ARG A 984 -19.16 21.68 9.06
N GLN A 985 -18.41 22.59 9.69
CA GLN A 985 -18.78 24.01 9.78
C GLN A 985 -18.71 24.72 8.42
N ALA A 986 -17.64 24.51 7.64
CA ALA A 986 -17.47 25.12 6.32
C ALA A 986 -18.59 24.72 5.34
N ILE A 987 -18.92 23.43 5.27
CA ILE A 987 -20.02 22.92 4.44
C ILE A 987 -21.38 23.35 4.99
N GLY A 988 -21.55 23.38 6.31
CA GLY A 988 -22.74 23.92 6.97
C GLY A 988 -23.03 25.36 6.53
N PHE A 989 -22.02 26.24 6.61
CA PHE A 989 -22.07 27.62 6.15
C PHE A 989 -22.39 27.74 4.65
N LEU A 990 -21.74 26.94 3.79
CA LEU A 990 -21.98 26.95 2.34
C LEU A 990 -23.44 26.63 1.96
N VAL A 991 -24.15 25.82 2.74
CA VAL A 991 -25.55 25.40 2.48
C VAL A 991 -26.60 26.36 3.11
N ILE A 992 -26.18 27.44 3.79
CA ILE A 992 -27.12 28.46 4.30
C ILE A 992 -27.72 29.28 3.14
N HIS A 993 -29.05 29.37 3.05
CA HIS A 993 -29.73 30.16 2.00
C HIS A 993 -29.73 31.69 2.25
N GLN A 994 -29.64 32.16 3.51
CA GLN A 994 -29.77 33.58 3.86
C GLN A 994 -28.43 34.22 4.30
N LYS A 995 -27.30 33.82 3.70
CA LYS A 995 -25.96 34.38 3.98
C LYS A 995 -25.90 35.93 4.00
N PRO A 996 -26.56 36.68 3.09
CA PRO A 996 -26.47 38.14 3.08
C PRO A 996 -27.06 38.85 4.32
N LYS A 997 -27.87 38.15 5.13
CA LYS A 997 -28.51 38.70 6.33
C LYS A 997 -27.79 38.40 7.64
N LYS A 998 -26.69 37.64 7.59
CA LYS A 998 -25.93 37.25 8.79
C LYS A 998 -24.86 38.29 9.10
N THR A 999 -24.83 38.75 10.35
CA THR A 999 -23.76 39.62 10.87
C THR A 999 -22.45 38.85 10.99
N LEU A 1000 -21.34 39.56 11.10
CA LEU A 1000 -20.03 38.93 11.34
C LEU A 1000 -20.03 38.09 12.63
N ASP A 1001 -20.67 38.59 13.68
CA ASP A 1001 -20.72 37.98 15.01
C ASP A 1001 -21.49 36.64 15.00
N GLU A 1002 -22.67 36.61 14.36
CA GLU A 1002 -23.42 35.36 14.11
C GLU A 1002 -22.62 34.36 13.26
N ILE A 1003 -21.71 34.82 12.40
CA ILE A 1003 -20.88 33.94 11.56
C ILE A 1003 -19.73 33.36 12.38
N SER A 1004 -19.02 34.18 13.16
CA SER A 1004 -17.87 33.74 13.96
C SER A 1004 -18.26 32.94 15.19
N HIS A 1005 -19.32 33.32 15.91
CA HIS A 1005 -19.66 32.70 17.20
C HIS A 1005 -20.76 31.63 17.10
N ASP A 1006 -21.88 31.91 16.41
CA ASP A 1006 -22.99 30.94 16.34
C ASP A 1006 -22.80 29.86 15.27
N LEU A 1007 -22.28 30.22 14.09
CA LEU A 1007 -22.25 29.33 12.92
C LEU A 1007 -20.92 28.60 12.72
N CYS A 1008 -19.78 29.27 12.94
CA CYS A 1008 -18.46 28.73 12.62
C CYS A 1008 -17.36 28.97 13.70
N PRO A 1009 -17.61 28.67 14.99
CA PRO A 1009 -16.68 28.96 16.09
C PRO A 1009 -15.34 28.19 16.08
N VAL A 1010 -15.08 27.34 15.09
CA VAL A 1010 -13.80 26.64 14.90
C VAL A 1010 -13.03 27.17 13.67
N LEU A 1011 -13.65 28.01 12.82
CA LEU A 1011 -13.00 28.57 11.64
C LEU A 1011 -12.38 29.94 11.92
N SER A 1012 -11.13 30.15 11.51
CA SER A 1012 -10.49 31.47 11.68
C SER A 1012 -11.09 32.52 10.75
N ILE A 1013 -10.98 33.80 11.10
CA ILE A 1013 -11.46 34.93 10.27
C ILE A 1013 -10.84 34.87 8.87
N GLN A 1014 -9.57 34.47 8.76
CA GLN A 1014 -8.86 34.26 7.48
C GLN A 1014 -9.48 33.12 6.64
N GLN A 1015 -9.89 32.01 7.27
CA GLN A 1015 -10.59 30.91 6.60
C GLN A 1015 -12.00 31.33 6.17
N LEU A 1016 -12.75 32.00 7.04
CA LEU A 1016 -14.10 32.52 6.76
C LEU A 1016 -14.10 33.53 5.61
N TYR A 1017 -13.16 34.47 5.60
CA TYR A 1017 -12.95 35.41 4.49
C TYR A 1017 -12.64 34.67 3.19
N ARG A 1018 -11.80 33.62 3.24
CA ARG A 1018 -11.42 32.83 2.07
C ARG A 1018 -12.60 32.03 1.49
N ILE A 1019 -13.41 31.39 2.32
CA ILE A 1019 -14.63 30.70 1.89
C ILE A 1019 -15.63 31.73 1.29
N SER A 1020 -15.86 32.83 2.00
CA SER A 1020 -16.84 33.87 1.63
C SER A 1020 -16.50 34.57 0.31
N THR A 1021 -15.21 34.75 0.00
CA THR A 1021 -14.74 35.38 -1.25
C THR A 1021 -14.61 34.42 -2.43
N MET A 1022 -14.55 33.10 -2.18
CA MET A 1022 -14.57 32.09 -3.24
C MET A 1022 -15.99 31.59 -3.58
N TYR A 1023 -16.93 31.71 -2.63
CA TYR A 1023 -18.32 31.24 -2.79
C TYR A 1023 -19.02 31.79 -4.02
N TRP A 1024 -19.79 30.93 -4.69
CA TRP A 1024 -20.83 31.34 -5.64
C TRP A 1024 -21.99 30.32 -5.64
N ASP A 1025 -23.22 30.78 -5.87
CA ASP A 1025 -24.39 29.92 -5.93
C ASP A 1025 -24.74 29.54 -7.39
N ASP A 1026 -24.59 28.26 -7.70
CA ASP A 1026 -24.85 27.66 -9.00
C ASP A 1026 -26.27 27.10 -9.18
N LYS A 1027 -27.11 27.15 -8.14
CA LYS A 1027 -28.42 26.48 -8.07
C LYS A 1027 -29.60 27.43 -7.82
N TYR A 1028 -29.41 28.43 -6.95
CA TYR A 1028 -30.45 29.42 -6.60
C TYR A 1028 -30.03 30.88 -6.82
N GLY A 1029 -28.77 31.14 -7.19
CA GLY A 1029 -28.26 32.49 -7.46
C GLY A 1029 -28.14 33.39 -6.23
N THR A 1030 -28.14 32.83 -5.00
CA THR A 1030 -27.95 33.60 -3.77
C THR A 1030 -26.56 34.26 -3.72
N HIS A 1031 -26.53 35.49 -3.21
CA HIS A 1031 -25.28 36.21 -2.96
C HIS A 1031 -24.54 35.62 -1.74
N SER A 1032 -23.24 35.91 -1.64
CA SER A 1032 -22.43 35.61 -0.44
C SER A 1032 -22.86 36.46 0.76
N VAL A 1033 -22.09 36.43 1.85
CA VAL A 1033 -22.21 37.40 2.95
C VAL A 1033 -22.08 38.84 2.46
N SER A 1034 -22.62 39.80 3.22
CA SER A 1034 -22.70 41.20 2.79
C SER A 1034 -21.30 41.82 2.57
N PRO A 1035 -21.17 42.83 1.67
CA PRO A 1035 -19.90 43.52 1.44
C PRO A 1035 -19.29 44.10 2.72
N ASP A 1036 -20.13 44.58 3.64
CA ASP A 1036 -19.72 45.15 4.91
C ASP A 1036 -19.04 44.10 5.81
N VAL A 1037 -19.62 42.90 5.90
CA VAL A 1037 -19.00 41.77 6.63
C VAL A 1037 -17.67 41.35 6.01
N ILE A 1038 -17.57 41.32 4.67
CA ILE A 1038 -16.31 41.03 3.97
C ILE A 1038 -15.26 42.13 4.25
N SER A 1039 -15.70 43.38 4.39
CA SER A 1039 -14.84 44.51 4.78
C SER A 1039 -14.34 44.39 6.21
N SER A 1040 -15.24 44.11 7.17
CA SER A 1040 -14.88 43.88 8.59
C SER A 1040 -13.93 42.71 8.77
N MET A 1041 -14.15 41.58 8.09
CA MET A 1041 -13.21 40.45 8.08
C MET A 1041 -11.81 40.85 7.59
N ARG A 1042 -11.72 41.72 6.57
CA ARG A 1042 -10.44 42.20 6.05
C ARG A 1042 -9.69 43.07 7.05
N VAL A 1043 -10.38 43.94 7.79
CA VAL A 1043 -9.76 44.80 8.83
C VAL A 1043 -9.15 43.95 9.94
N LEU A 1044 -9.91 43.01 10.48
CA LEU A 1044 -9.45 42.11 11.54
C LEU A 1044 -8.25 41.25 11.08
N MET A 1045 -8.27 40.75 9.83
CA MET A 1045 -7.12 40.05 9.26
C MET A 1045 -5.84 40.91 9.16
N THR A 1046 -5.94 42.22 8.94
CA THR A 1046 -4.77 43.11 8.97
C THR A 1046 -4.26 43.35 10.39
N GLU A 1047 -5.13 43.38 11.40
CA GLU A 1047 -4.75 43.55 12.81
C GLU A 1047 -4.05 42.30 13.35
N ASP A 1048 -4.63 41.11 13.14
CA ASP A 1048 -4.06 39.81 13.52
C ASP A 1048 -2.71 39.51 12.86
N SER A 1049 -2.43 40.06 11.67
CA SER A 1049 -1.23 39.76 10.88
C SER A 1049 0.10 40.13 11.57
N ASN A 1050 0.05 40.88 12.67
CA ASN A 1050 1.20 41.19 13.53
C ASN A 1050 1.63 40.02 14.43
N ASN A 1051 0.79 38.99 14.62
CA ASN A 1051 1.09 37.81 15.44
C ASN A 1051 1.67 36.67 14.58
N ALA A 1052 3.00 36.52 14.62
CA ALA A 1052 3.78 35.63 13.75
C ALA A 1052 3.48 34.11 13.83
N VAL A 1053 2.53 33.68 14.67
CA VAL A 1053 2.11 32.28 14.83
C VAL A 1053 0.93 31.92 13.90
N SER A 1054 0.12 32.90 13.47
CA SER A 1054 -1.14 32.66 12.76
C SER A 1054 -1.08 32.96 11.25
N SER A 1055 -0.03 32.50 10.57
CA SER A 1055 0.20 32.79 9.14
C SER A 1055 -0.36 31.75 8.15
N SER A 1056 -0.67 30.53 8.60
CA SER A 1056 -1.31 29.49 7.77
C SER A 1056 -2.83 29.49 7.93
N PHE A 1057 -3.54 29.51 6.79
CA PHE A 1057 -4.99 29.28 6.74
C PHE A 1057 -5.36 27.81 6.45
N LEU A 1058 -4.38 26.97 6.10
CA LEU A 1058 -4.55 25.54 5.86
C LEU A 1058 -4.30 24.76 7.16
N LEU A 1059 -4.93 23.59 7.27
CA LEU A 1059 -4.73 22.66 8.39
C LEU A 1059 -3.58 21.70 8.11
N ASP A 1060 -2.80 21.36 9.13
CA ASP A 1060 -1.74 20.35 9.06
C ASP A 1060 -2.25 18.95 9.47
N ASP A 1061 -1.66 17.90 8.89
CA ASP A 1061 -1.99 16.49 9.18
C ASP A 1061 -1.11 15.94 10.30
N ASP A 1062 -1.54 16.09 11.57
CA ASP A 1062 -0.78 15.59 12.72
C ASP A 1062 -0.65 14.06 12.69
N SER A 1063 0.54 13.62 12.29
CA SER A 1063 0.94 12.23 12.17
C SER A 1063 1.71 11.72 13.40
N SER A 1064 1.63 12.43 14.54
CA SER A 1064 2.08 11.97 15.86
C SER A 1064 1.34 10.70 16.32
N ILE A 1065 1.74 10.13 17.46
CA ILE A 1065 1.08 8.97 18.06
C ILE A 1065 0.18 9.44 19.21
N PRO A 1066 -1.14 9.19 19.15
CA PRO A 1066 -2.13 9.88 20.00
C PRO A 1066 -2.38 9.19 21.36
N PHE A 1067 -1.42 8.40 21.86
CA PHE A 1067 -1.50 7.67 23.13
C PHE A 1067 -0.10 7.45 23.72
N SER A 1068 -0.02 7.23 25.03
CA SER A 1068 1.19 6.80 25.73
C SER A 1068 1.17 5.31 26.06
N VAL A 1069 2.32 4.78 26.47
CA VAL A 1069 2.48 3.39 26.98
C VAL A 1069 1.56 3.11 28.16
N ASP A 1070 1.36 4.12 29.02
CA ASP A 1070 0.53 3.98 30.21
C ASP A 1070 -0.96 4.00 29.88
N ASP A 1071 -1.37 4.61 28.76
CA ASP A 1071 -2.76 4.55 28.30
C ASP A 1071 -3.10 3.18 27.70
N ILE A 1072 -2.14 2.54 27.01
CA ILE A 1072 -2.23 1.12 26.64
C ILE A 1072 -2.33 0.28 27.92
N SER A 1073 -1.42 0.47 28.88
CA SER A 1073 -1.37 -0.33 30.10
C SER A 1073 -2.61 -0.19 31.00
N LYS A 1074 -3.37 0.91 30.90
CA LYS A 1074 -4.64 1.12 31.61
C LYS A 1074 -5.87 0.59 30.86
N SER A 1075 -5.74 0.30 29.56
CA SER A 1075 -6.87 -0.11 28.69
C SER A 1075 -6.84 -1.59 28.28
N MET A 1076 -5.82 -2.35 28.69
CA MET A 1076 -5.81 -3.81 28.57
C MET A 1076 -6.46 -4.46 29.81
N GLU A 1077 -7.29 -5.48 29.57
CA GLU A 1077 -7.88 -6.30 30.63
C GLU A 1077 -6.80 -7.07 31.42
N GLN A 1078 -7.04 -7.32 32.72
CA GLN A 1078 -6.18 -8.20 33.49
C GLN A 1078 -6.40 -9.66 33.05
N ILE A 1079 -5.42 -10.21 32.34
CA ILE A 1079 -5.43 -11.61 31.89
C ILE A 1079 -5.04 -12.51 33.06
N ASP A 1080 -5.96 -13.36 33.52
CA ASP A 1080 -5.55 -14.50 34.35
C ASP A 1080 -4.73 -15.48 33.50
N ILE A 1081 -3.52 -15.75 33.98
CA ILE A 1081 -2.50 -16.57 33.34
C ILE A 1081 -2.72 -18.06 33.66
N SER A 1082 -3.51 -18.38 34.70
CA SER A 1082 -3.71 -19.73 35.22
C SER A 1082 -4.23 -20.70 34.14
N ASP A 1083 -5.34 -20.34 33.48
CA ASP A 1083 -6.10 -21.21 32.56
C ASP A 1083 -5.34 -21.65 31.29
N ILE A 1084 -4.27 -20.93 30.91
CA ILE A 1084 -3.61 -21.15 29.61
C ILE A 1084 -2.60 -22.29 29.72
N GLU A 1085 -3.11 -23.50 29.45
CA GLU A 1085 -2.35 -24.75 29.43
C GLU A 1085 -1.27 -24.73 28.32
N PRO A 1086 0.02 -25.00 28.61
CA PRO A 1086 1.09 -24.87 27.62
C PRO A 1086 1.02 -25.92 26.50
N PRO A 1087 1.61 -25.68 25.32
CA PRO A 1087 1.65 -26.64 24.21
C PRO A 1087 2.34 -27.96 24.60
N PRO A 1088 2.00 -29.11 23.96
CA PRO A 1088 2.59 -30.41 24.28
C PRO A 1088 4.13 -30.44 24.26
N LEU A 1089 4.74 -29.74 23.29
CA LEU A 1089 6.18 -29.54 23.15
C LEU A 1089 6.88 -28.90 24.37
N ILE A 1090 6.13 -28.33 25.31
CA ILE A 1090 6.62 -27.68 26.54
C ILE A 1090 6.14 -28.45 27.80
N ARG A 1091 5.30 -29.49 27.68
CA ARG A 1091 4.83 -30.30 28.82
C ARG A 1091 5.69 -31.53 29.13
N GLU A 1092 6.47 -32.01 28.17
CA GLU A 1092 7.18 -33.30 28.29
C GLU A 1092 8.59 -33.19 28.91
N ASN A 1093 9.04 -31.99 29.34
CA ASN A 1093 10.35 -31.74 29.96
C ASN A 1093 10.27 -30.75 31.12
#